data_AF-A0A229RDD9-F1
#
_entry.id   AF-A0A229RDD9-F1
#
_cell.length_a   1.000
_cell.length_b   1.000
_cell.length_c   1.000
_cell.angle_alpha   90.00
_cell.angle_beta   90.00
_cell.angle_gamma   90.00
#
_symmetry.space_group_name_H-M   'P 1'
#
loop_
_entity.id
_entity.type
_entity.pdbx_description
1 polymer ?
#
loop_
_entity_poly.entity_id
_entity_poly.type
_entity_poly.pdbx_seq_one_letter_code
_entity_poly.pdbx_strand_id
1 'polypeptide(L)'
;DVARHFGLERPEWSTASVLARASSVSQVGLLLDTALRRLAVKPDLLAGHSVGEWTAMRAAGMYPGQSTEDMLNRYWPQGFTLPDAEFLVLGCSAERAEALLGAEPELMISHENAPRQTIVCGDPAAAARLAKLCTQHGVVARTLPFRSGFHTPLMRSRLGPFTRLAAELDLKTPRIPVWSATTARPYPADPVEVRELYLAHLVRKVRFRELVDALYADGARVFVQAGAGQVGSFVSDTLGTRPHLVIPASSGTRPGLAQLRRVATAVWVEGGRPAFDALEPRRTRIDTAGTLLSVDGDVKGLFESVGELPDLADGIPDAIVAEFTALLAETRQAAATVANAAARRTVESTVDASLATMPYLVDHRFFRQREGWPEEADYRPTVPATTLVDLACREAERAWPGTVATGVSNAAFSRWLIAAPAARVPLSMTREGDRISVQIGPHASMDVHLARRYPTAPRPSPSPGPETAPPLTAAEIYSRREMFHGPAYQGLAKLVGLGERHIRGDLVVPSAPGALLDNVGQLLGCWLMATKADALLAFPTSMGRITWYGPEPVPGTTVGCVVRVRLPRPDVLEMDAELVRDGVVLARIEQWRDIRFPCDRPAHRVYAFPDRHRLAEDHHGGWTVVTDRWPSPAARDIYAGIYLGAEERAEFAACAPRRQRGWLLERIAIKDAVRAKLGLDGVYPAELRVSADGTRVTGVHGRTLRPLAVAVASAGEVAVALVREADGAPPRIAVRAEGELAGLAEEIGIGAEFAGIPGYVVAWNRG
;
A
#
# COMPACT_ATOMS: atom_id res chain seq x y z
N ASP A 1 -8.68 -38.90 -16.24
CA ASP A 1 -7.56 -39.73 -16.75
C ASP A 1 -7.07 -40.72 -15.71
N VAL A 2 -6.81 -40.31 -14.45
CA VAL A 2 -6.36 -41.19 -13.35
C VAL A 2 -7.30 -42.38 -13.12
N ALA A 3 -8.61 -42.12 -12.98
CA ALA A 3 -9.60 -43.17 -12.77
C ALA A 3 -9.57 -44.22 -13.89
N ARG A 4 -9.51 -43.76 -15.15
CA ARG A 4 -9.40 -44.62 -16.34
C ARG A 4 -8.12 -45.47 -16.32
N HIS A 5 -6.97 -44.86 -16.03
CA HIS A 5 -5.67 -45.54 -16.02
C HIS A 5 -5.58 -46.66 -14.99
N PHE A 6 -6.12 -46.42 -13.79
CA PHE A 6 -6.11 -47.41 -12.72
C PHE A 6 -7.38 -48.29 -12.70
N GLY A 7 -8.31 -48.15 -13.65
CA GLY A 7 -9.58 -48.90 -13.61
C GLY A 7 -10.37 -48.65 -12.33
N LEU A 8 -10.39 -47.40 -11.86
CA LEU A 8 -11.16 -46.93 -10.71
C LEU A 8 -12.45 -46.26 -11.19
N GLU A 9 -13.47 -46.27 -10.33
CA GLU A 9 -14.71 -45.54 -10.57
C GLU A 9 -14.44 -44.03 -10.65
N ARG A 10 -15.07 -43.35 -11.60
CA ARG A 10 -14.93 -41.90 -11.77
C ARG A 10 -15.88 -41.21 -10.79
N PRO A 11 -15.38 -40.35 -9.88
CA PRO A 11 -16.22 -39.56 -9.00
C PRO A 11 -17.19 -38.68 -9.79
N GLU A 12 -18.44 -38.60 -9.33
CA GLU A 12 -19.38 -37.59 -9.80
C GLU A 12 -19.05 -36.25 -9.13
N TRP A 13 -18.94 -35.19 -9.93
CA TRP A 13 -18.60 -33.86 -9.46
C TRP A 13 -19.84 -32.97 -9.48
N SER A 14 -20.27 -32.50 -8.31
CA SER A 14 -21.42 -31.61 -8.19
C SER A 14 -21.15 -30.47 -7.21
N THR A 15 -21.60 -29.28 -7.57
CA THR A 15 -21.53 -28.05 -6.75
C THR A 15 -22.91 -27.53 -6.37
N ALA A 16 -23.97 -28.29 -6.66
CA ALA A 16 -25.36 -27.87 -6.46
C ALA A 16 -25.71 -27.57 -4.99
N SER A 17 -24.93 -28.12 -4.05
CA SER A 17 -25.05 -27.82 -2.62
C SER A 17 -23.71 -27.97 -1.90
N VAL A 18 -23.63 -27.45 -0.67
CA VAL A 18 -22.47 -27.64 0.23
C VAL A 18 -22.17 -29.14 0.43
N LEU A 19 -23.21 -29.97 0.50
CA LEU A 19 -23.08 -31.42 0.67
C LEU A 19 -22.58 -32.12 -0.58
N ALA A 20 -23.12 -31.75 -1.74
CA ALA A 20 -22.66 -32.27 -3.02
C ALA A 20 -21.16 -31.97 -3.20
N ARG A 21 -20.74 -30.75 -2.86
CA ARG A 21 -19.34 -30.34 -2.87
C ARG A 21 -18.49 -31.15 -1.86
N ALA A 22 -18.97 -31.34 -0.63
CA ALA A 22 -18.30 -32.14 0.39
C ALA A 22 -18.12 -33.60 -0.06
N SER A 23 -19.15 -34.18 -0.67
CA SER A 23 -19.10 -35.53 -1.27
C SER A 23 -18.07 -35.61 -2.39
N SER A 24 -18.11 -34.70 -3.36
CA SER A 24 -17.18 -34.68 -4.50
C SER A 24 -15.72 -34.52 -4.07
N VAL A 25 -15.43 -33.65 -3.10
CA VAL A 25 -14.07 -33.49 -2.54
C VAL A 25 -13.59 -34.79 -1.88
N SER A 26 -14.46 -35.45 -1.12
CA SER A 26 -14.15 -36.71 -0.44
C SER A 26 -13.91 -37.86 -1.42
N GLN A 27 -14.76 -38.01 -2.44
CA GLN A 27 -14.63 -39.05 -3.47
C GLN A 27 -13.34 -38.87 -4.29
N VAL A 28 -13.00 -37.64 -4.69
CA VAL A 28 -11.73 -37.35 -5.37
C VAL A 28 -10.53 -37.65 -4.47
N GLY A 29 -10.61 -37.31 -3.18
CA GLY A 29 -9.57 -37.64 -2.20
C GLY A 29 -9.33 -39.15 -2.09
N LEU A 30 -10.39 -39.96 -2.02
CA LEU A 30 -10.30 -41.43 -1.95
C LEU A 30 -9.78 -42.05 -3.25
N LEU A 31 -10.20 -41.52 -4.41
CA LEU A 31 -9.67 -41.92 -5.71
C LEU A 31 -8.14 -41.71 -5.76
N LEU A 32 -7.68 -40.54 -5.34
CA LEU A 32 -6.27 -40.17 -5.36
C LEU A 32 -5.46 -40.93 -4.31
N ASP A 33 -5.97 -41.14 -3.10
CA ASP A 33 -5.35 -42.03 -2.10
C ASP A 33 -5.17 -43.45 -2.66
N THR A 34 -6.18 -43.99 -3.34
CA THR A 34 -6.10 -45.30 -3.98
C THR A 34 -5.03 -45.33 -5.08
N ALA A 35 -4.99 -44.30 -5.94
CA ALA A 35 -3.98 -44.18 -6.99
C ALA A 35 -2.56 -44.09 -6.41
N LEU A 36 -2.34 -43.24 -5.39
CA LEU A 36 -1.05 -43.09 -4.70
C LEU A 36 -0.57 -44.42 -4.10
N ARG A 37 -1.46 -45.16 -3.44
CA ARG A 37 -1.14 -46.49 -2.90
C ARG A 37 -0.71 -47.48 -3.99
N ARG A 38 -1.33 -47.45 -5.17
CA ARG A 38 -0.93 -48.27 -6.33
C ARG A 38 0.43 -47.86 -6.90
N LEU A 39 0.84 -46.60 -6.71
CA LEU A 39 2.19 -46.11 -6.99
C LEU A 39 3.19 -46.44 -5.88
N ALA A 40 2.84 -47.26 -4.90
CA ALA A 40 3.63 -47.51 -3.70
C ALA A 40 3.98 -46.24 -2.89
N VAL A 41 3.23 -45.14 -3.08
CA VAL A 41 3.27 -43.95 -2.23
C VAL A 41 2.21 -44.14 -1.14
N LYS A 42 2.63 -44.69 0.01
CA LYS A 42 1.74 -45.04 1.13
C LYS A 42 1.92 -44.03 2.26
N PRO A 43 0.82 -43.55 2.88
CA PRO A 43 0.93 -42.66 4.03
C PRO A 43 1.25 -43.45 5.30
N ASP A 44 2.16 -42.92 6.12
CA ASP A 44 2.40 -43.39 7.50
C ASP A 44 1.37 -42.82 8.47
N LEU A 45 0.88 -41.61 8.17
CA LEU A 45 -0.11 -40.87 8.94
C LEU A 45 -1.18 -40.30 8.01
N LEU A 46 -2.41 -40.24 8.47
CA LEU A 46 -3.52 -39.58 7.78
C LEU A 46 -4.04 -38.42 8.62
N ALA A 47 -4.36 -37.32 7.96
CA ALA A 47 -4.89 -36.12 8.58
C ALA A 47 -5.80 -35.41 7.58
N GLY A 48 -6.72 -34.59 8.08
CA GLY A 48 -7.66 -33.87 7.24
C GLY A 48 -7.92 -32.45 7.71
N HIS A 49 -8.45 -31.65 6.79
CA HIS A 49 -8.91 -30.28 7.04
C HIS A 49 -10.41 -30.23 6.81
N SER A 50 -11.18 -29.86 7.85
CA SER A 50 -12.65 -29.87 7.80
C SER A 50 -13.16 -31.23 7.27
N VAL A 51 -13.99 -31.25 6.22
CA VAL A 51 -14.49 -32.47 5.54
C VAL A 51 -13.40 -33.50 5.22
N GLY A 52 -12.15 -33.06 4.97
CA GLY A 52 -11.03 -33.95 4.71
C GLY A 52 -10.70 -34.88 5.88
N GLU A 53 -11.10 -34.54 7.12
CA GLU A 53 -10.91 -35.38 8.31
C GLU A 53 -11.74 -36.67 8.18
N TRP A 54 -12.98 -36.56 7.69
CA TRP A 54 -13.81 -37.73 7.40
C TRP A 54 -13.27 -38.54 6.22
N THR A 55 -12.72 -37.88 5.20
CA THR A 55 -12.02 -38.58 4.11
C THR A 55 -10.81 -39.36 4.63
N ALA A 56 -10.04 -38.80 5.57
CA ALA A 56 -8.91 -39.47 6.21
C ALA A 56 -9.36 -40.68 7.05
N MET A 57 -10.43 -40.55 7.83
CA MET A 57 -11.03 -41.68 8.57
C MET A 57 -11.43 -42.83 7.62
N ARG A 58 -12.06 -42.52 6.48
CA ARG A 58 -12.41 -43.51 5.45
C ARG A 58 -11.19 -44.17 4.82
N ALA A 59 -10.18 -43.38 4.44
CA ALA A 59 -8.95 -43.89 3.86
C ALA A 59 -8.19 -44.82 4.82
N ALA A 60 -8.25 -44.54 6.13
CA ALA A 60 -7.72 -45.40 7.18
C ALA A 60 -8.54 -46.68 7.41
N GLY A 61 -9.77 -46.74 6.88
CA GLY A 61 -10.69 -47.86 7.05
C GLY A 61 -11.48 -47.83 8.37
N MET A 62 -11.64 -46.66 9.00
CA MET A 62 -12.38 -46.53 10.26
C MET A 62 -13.88 -46.80 10.11
N TYR A 63 -14.45 -46.65 8.92
CA TYR A 63 -15.82 -47.10 8.63
C TYR A 63 -15.95 -47.45 7.14
N PRO A 64 -16.20 -48.72 6.78
CA PRO A 64 -16.29 -49.15 5.38
C PRO A 64 -17.71 -48.95 4.79
N GLY A 65 -17.80 -48.77 3.47
CA GLY A 65 -18.96 -49.21 2.68
C GLY A 65 -20.19 -48.30 2.55
N GLN A 66 -20.24 -47.10 3.15
CA GLN A 66 -21.33 -46.14 2.90
C GLN A 66 -20.81 -44.96 2.05
N SER A 67 -21.46 -44.62 0.94
CA SER A 67 -21.05 -43.44 0.16
C SER A 67 -21.26 -42.18 1.02
N THR A 68 -20.36 -41.19 0.91
CA THR A 68 -20.49 -39.92 1.66
C THR A 68 -21.85 -39.27 1.32
N GLU A 69 -22.34 -39.50 0.11
CA GLU A 69 -23.63 -39.04 -0.36
C GLU A 69 -24.80 -39.78 0.28
N ASP A 70 -24.83 -41.12 0.33
CA ASP A 70 -25.89 -41.88 1.01
C ASP A 70 -25.96 -41.52 2.49
N MET A 71 -24.79 -41.33 3.09
CA MET A 71 -24.63 -40.91 4.47
C MET A 71 -25.20 -39.50 4.68
N LEU A 72 -24.84 -38.53 3.84
CA LEU A 72 -25.35 -37.16 3.97
C LEU A 72 -26.83 -37.08 3.58
N ASN A 73 -27.30 -37.78 2.55
CA ASN A 73 -28.69 -37.80 2.11
C ASN A 73 -29.64 -38.46 3.12
N ARG A 74 -29.19 -39.51 3.82
CA ARG A 74 -30.01 -40.21 4.83
C ARG A 74 -30.25 -39.37 6.08
N TYR A 75 -29.30 -38.52 6.47
CA TYR A 75 -29.42 -37.71 7.69
C TYR A 75 -29.63 -36.22 7.41
N TRP A 76 -29.51 -35.74 6.17
CA TRP A 76 -29.82 -34.36 5.81
C TRP A 76 -31.13 -34.29 5.01
N PRO A 77 -32.30 -34.30 5.69
CA PRO A 77 -33.57 -34.29 4.98
C PRO A 77 -33.73 -33.02 4.14
N GLN A 78 -34.57 -33.10 3.11
CA GLN A 78 -35.01 -31.92 2.37
C GLN A 78 -35.55 -30.88 3.38
N GLY A 79 -35.05 -29.64 3.29
CA GLY A 79 -35.44 -28.54 4.18
C GLY A 79 -34.55 -28.32 5.41
N PHE A 80 -33.46 -29.09 5.60
CA PHE A 80 -32.49 -28.77 6.66
C PHE A 80 -31.79 -27.43 6.36
N THR A 81 -32.01 -26.45 7.22
CA THR A 81 -31.38 -25.13 7.12
C THR A 81 -30.11 -25.08 7.95
N LEU A 82 -29.05 -24.50 7.40
CA LEU A 82 -27.84 -24.18 8.14
C LEU A 82 -28.01 -22.85 8.89
N PRO A 83 -27.25 -22.61 9.98
CA PRO A 83 -27.09 -21.27 10.55
C PRO A 83 -26.71 -20.24 9.48
N ASP A 84 -27.38 -19.09 9.47
CA ASP A 84 -27.03 -17.95 8.62
C ASP A 84 -25.83 -17.22 9.23
N ALA A 85 -24.65 -17.83 9.06
CA ALA A 85 -23.39 -17.32 9.59
C ALA A 85 -22.37 -17.18 8.47
N GLU A 86 -21.75 -16.01 8.41
CA GLU A 86 -20.81 -15.64 7.37
C GLU A 86 -19.38 -15.98 7.79
N PHE A 87 -18.55 -16.41 6.85
CA PHE A 87 -17.14 -16.67 7.09
C PHE A 87 -16.29 -15.55 6.52
N LEU A 88 -15.33 -15.08 7.31
CA LEU A 88 -14.38 -14.05 6.91
C LEU A 88 -12.96 -14.59 7.06
N VAL A 89 -12.23 -14.65 5.95
CA VAL A 89 -10.81 -15.02 5.92
C VAL A 89 -9.98 -13.81 6.28
N LEU A 90 -9.10 -13.95 7.27
CA LEU A 90 -8.18 -12.92 7.74
C LEU A 90 -6.73 -13.33 7.43
N GLY A 91 -5.98 -12.43 6.81
CA GLY A 91 -4.55 -12.57 6.55
C GLY A 91 -3.69 -12.25 7.79
N CYS A 92 -3.96 -12.92 8.91
CA CYS A 92 -3.20 -12.74 10.16
C CYS A 92 -3.22 -14.01 11.03
N SER A 93 -2.43 -13.99 12.10
CA SER A 93 -2.38 -15.08 13.09
C SER A 93 -3.65 -15.15 13.93
N ALA A 94 -3.88 -16.29 14.58
CA ALA A 94 -5.03 -16.49 15.45
C ALA A 94 -5.02 -15.48 16.61
N GLU A 95 -3.86 -15.21 17.20
CA GLU A 95 -3.70 -14.25 18.31
C GLU A 95 -4.06 -12.82 17.87
N ARG A 96 -3.67 -12.43 16.66
CA ARG A 96 -4.04 -11.13 16.10
C ARG A 96 -5.52 -11.06 15.73
N ALA A 97 -6.09 -12.15 15.23
CA ALA A 97 -7.53 -12.24 14.98
C ALA A 97 -8.31 -12.12 16.30
N GLU A 98 -7.90 -12.81 17.37
CA GLU A 98 -8.52 -12.71 18.70
C GLU A 98 -8.46 -11.28 19.24
N ALA A 99 -7.34 -10.57 19.07
CA ALA A 99 -7.22 -9.17 19.49
C ALA A 99 -8.20 -8.24 18.73
N LEU A 100 -8.43 -8.49 17.44
CA LEU A 100 -9.38 -7.71 16.63
C LEU A 100 -10.85 -8.08 16.93
N LEU A 101 -11.09 -9.34 17.31
CA LEU A 101 -12.41 -9.84 17.70
C LEU A 101 -12.90 -9.29 19.05
N GLY A 102 -12.03 -8.69 19.88
CA GLY A 102 -12.42 -8.13 21.17
C GLY A 102 -13.55 -7.09 21.11
N ALA A 103 -13.81 -6.52 19.92
CA ALA A 103 -14.92 -5.61 19.65
C ALA A 103 -16.21 -6.28 19.12
N GLU A 104 -16.19 -7.58 18.81
CA GLU A 104 -17.25 -8.30 18.08
C GLU A 104 -17.54 -9.69 18.69
N PRO A 105 -18.29 -9.78 19.80
CA PRO A 105 -18.57 -11.04 20.50
C PRO A 105 -19.42 -12.03 19.68
N GLU A 106 -20.03 -11.57 18.59
CA GLU A 106 -20.86 -12.34 17.68
C GLU A 106 -20.03 -13.16 16.66
N LEU A 107 -18.71 -12.97 16.64
CA LEU A 107 -17.77 -13.67 15.78
C LEU A 107 -16.85 -14.58 16.60
N MET A 108 -16.47 -15.71 16.01
CA MET A 108 -15.53 -16.65 16.62
C MET A 108 -14.58 -17.24 15.57
N ILE A 109 -13.39 -17.62 16.01
CA ILE A 109 -12.44 -18.33 15.16
C ILE A 109 -13.02 -19.70 14.83
N SER A 110 -13.21 -19.94 13.54
CA SER A 110 -13.67 -21.20 12.99
C SER A 110 -12.49 -22.05 12.50
N HIS A 111 -11.44 -21.41 11.96
CA HIS A 111 -10.23 -22.10 11.52
C HIS A 111 -8.96 -21.33 11.86
N GLU A 112 -7.98 -22.02 12.41
CA GLU A 112 -6.59 -21.60 12.51
C GLU A 112 -5.79 -22.39 11.49
N ASN A 113 -5.72 -21.87 10.28
CA ASN A 113 -5.18 -22.62 9.15
C ASN A 113 -3.65 -22.61 9.13
N ALA A 114 -3.05 -21.43 9.35
CA ALA A 114 -1.61 -21.24 9.30
C ALA A 114 -1.21 -19.98 10.10
N PRO A 115 0.09 -19.74 10.36
CA PRO A 115 0.53 -18.55 11.11
C PRO A 115 0.03 -17.22 10.54
N ARG A 116 -0.28 -17.16 9.24
CA ARG A 116 -0.73 -15.94 8.55
C ARG A 116 -2.15 -16.04 8.00
N GLN A 117 -2.92 -17.05 8.37
CA GLN A 117 -4.29 -17.17 7.89
C GLN A 117 -5.23 -17.80 8.92
N THR A 118 -6.24 -17.03 9.29
CA THR A 118 -7.29 -17.40 10.26
C THR A 118 -8.65 -17.14 9.62
N ILE A 119 -9.62 -18.01 9.86
CA ILE A 119 -11.01 -17.80 9.43
C ILE A 119 -11.87 -17.59 10.66
N VAL A 120 -12.61 -16.49 10.66
CA VAL A 120 -13.66 -16.22 11.65
C VAL A 120 -15.03 -16.46 11.04
N CYS A 121 -16.00 -16.79 11.87
CA CYS A 121 -17.37 -17.03 11.45
C CYS A 121 -18.35 -16.52 12.50
N GLY A 122 -19.48 -15.98 12.05
CA GLY A 122 -20.56 -15.55 12.92
C GLY A 122 -21.55 -14.64 12.21
N ASP A 123 -22.10 -13.67 12.94
CA ASP A 123 -23.10 -12.74 12.40
C ASP A 123 -22.57 -11.98 11.16
N PRO A 124 -23.35 -11.89 10.05
CA PRO A 124 -22.92 -11.18 8.84
C PRO A 124 -22.63 -9.69 9.04
N ALA A 125 -23.40 -8.99 9.89
CA ALA A 125 -23.17 -7.57 10.15
C ALA A 125 -21.89 -7.37 10.97
N ALA A 126 -21.63 -8.24 11.95
CA ALA A 126 -20.38 -8.26 12.69
C ALA A 126 -19.18 -8.55 11.77
N ALA A 127 -19.30 -9.52 10.85
CA ALA A 127 -18.26 -9.84 9.87
C ALA A 127 -17.92 -8.64 8.99
N ALA A 128 -18.92 -7.88 8.53
CA ALA A 128 -18.73 -6.67 7.75
C ALA A 128 -18.04 -5.54 8.54
N ARG A 129 -18.35 -5.38 9.84
CA ARG A 129 -17.67 -4.44 10.73
C ARG A 129 -16.21 -4.83 10.95
N LEU A 130 -15.94 -6.10 11.23
CA LEU A 130 -14.59 -6.62 11.40
C LEU A 130 -13.76 -6.48 10.12
N ALA A 131 -14.33 -6.68 8.94
CA ALA A 131 -13.60 -6.50 7.67
C ALA A 131 -13.12 -5.05 7.48
N LYS A 132 -13.95 -4.06 7.85
CA LYS A 132 -13.57 -2.64 7.85
C LYS A 132 -12.45 -2.36 8.86
N LEU A 133 -12.57 -2.90 10.08
CA LEU A 133 -11.54 -2.78 11.12
C LEU A 133 -10.21 -3.39 10.65
N CYS A 134 -10.25 -4.59 10.07
CA CYS A 134 -9.07 -5.25 9.52
C CYS A 134 -8.36 -4.36 8.49
N THR A 135 -9.12 -3.72 7.60
CA THR A 135 -8.58 -2.79 6.58
C THR A 135 -7.84 -1.61 7.23
N GLN A 136 -8.39 -1.03 8.30
CA GLN A 136 -7.74 0.07 9.05
C GLN A 136 -6.42 -0.38 9.71
N HIS A 137 -6.32 -1.65 10.08
CA HIS A 137 -5.12 -2.24 10.70
C HIS A 137 -4.20 -2.96 9.70
N GLY A 138 -4.42 -2.78 8.39
CA GLY A 138 -3.59 -3.41 7.35
C GLY A 138 -3.68 -4.94 7.30
N VAL A 139 -4.77 -5.52 7.83
CA VAL A 139 -5.07 -6.95 7.73
C VAL A 139 -6.01 -7.18 6.55
N VAL A 140 -5.61 -8.05 5.62
CA VAL A 140 -6.47 -8.47 4.51
C VAL A 140 -7.65 -9.26 5.08
N ALA A 141 -8.88 -8.85 4.77
CA ALA A 141 -10.10 -9.54 5.17
C ALA A 141 -10.98 -9.80 3.94
N ARG A 142 -11.49 -11.03 3.78
CA ARG A 142 -12.36 -11.40 2.65
C ARG A 142 -13.46 -12.37 3.05
N THR A 143 -14.70 -12.04 2.69
CA THR A 143 -15.86 -12.91 2.92
C THR A 143 -15.82 -14.14 2.00
N LEU A 144 -16.15 -15.31 2.55
CA LEU A 144 -16.33 -16.52 1.76
C LEU A 144 -17.76 -16.61 1.20
N PRO A 145 -17.92 -17.16 -0.02
CA PRO A 145 -19.19 -17.17 -0.76
C PRO A 145 -20.12 -18.31 -0.32
N PHE A 146 -20.23 -18.58 0.98
CA PHE A 146 -21.17 -19.54 1.54
C PHE A 146 -21.40 -19.25 3.02
N ARG A 147 -22.54 -19.73 3.54
CA ARG A 147 -22.94 -19.53 4.93
C ARG A 147 -23.33 -20.85 5.58
N SER A 148 -22.84 -21.11 6.79
CA SER A 148 -23.14 -22.37 7.47
C SER A 148 -22.87 -22.41 8.98
N GLY A 149 -21.87 -21.68 9.49
CA GLY A 149 -21.50 -21.78 10.91
C GLY A 149 -20.70 -23.03 11.31
N PHE A 150 -20.28 -23.88 10.37
CA PHE A 150 -19.41 -25.03 10.69
C PHE A 150 -18.13 -24.64 11.45
N HIS A 151 -17.68 -25.53 12.32
CA HIS A 151 -16.53 -25.36 13.20
C HIS A 151 -16.70 -24.22 14.21
N THR A 152 -17.95 -23.90 14.54
CA THR A 152 -18.32 -22.95 15.60
C THR A 152 -19.47 -23.51 16.46
N PRO A 153 -19.65 -23.00 17.69
CA PRO A 153 -20.80 -23.32 18.53
C PRO A 153 -22.18 -23.08 17.88
N LEU A 154 -22.28 -22.26 16.83
CA LEU A 154 -23.53 -22.00 16.12
C LEU A 154 -24.16 -23.26 15.53
N MET A 155 -23.35 -24.29 15.25
CA MET A 155 -23.84 -25.58 14.75
C MET A 155 -24.47 -26.48 15.82
N ARG A 156 -24.33 -26.18 17.13
CA ARG A 156 -24.82 -27.06 18.22
C ARG A 156 -26.31 -27.39 18.09
N SER A 157 -27.14 -26.40 17.78
CA SER A 157 -28.59 -26.59 17.64
C SER A 157 -28.99 -27.41 16.41
N ARG A 158 -28.05 -27.67 15.50
CA ARG A 158 -28.25 -28.35 14.21
C ARG A 158 -27.52 -29.69 14.14
N LEU A 159 -26.94 -30.17 15.24
CA LEU A 159 -26.21 -31.45 15.30
C LEU A 159 -27.09 -32.68 15.23
N GLY A 160 -28.40 -32.57 15.48
CA GLY A 160 -29.31 -33.71 15.62
C GLY A 160 -29.14 -34.81 14.56
N PRO A 161 -29.06 -34.48 13.26
CA PRO A 161 -28.85 -35.51 12.25
C PRO A 161 -27.43 -36.08 12.18
N PHE A 162 -26.41 -35.28 12.49
CA PHE A 162 -25.04 -35.77 12.62
C PHE A 162 -24.89 -36.72 13.82
N THR A 163 -25.62 -36.48 14.91
CA THR A 163 -25.65 -37.38 16.07
C THR A 163 -26.23 -38.74 15.70
N ARG A 164 -27.35 -38.77 14.96
CA ARG A 164 -27.93 -40.03 14.45
C ARG A 164 -26.95 -40.76 13.53
N LEU A 165 -26.33 -40.02 12.62
CA LEU A 165 -25.31 -40.56 11.74
C LEU A 165 -24.14 -41.17 12.52
N ALA A 166 -23.55 -40.43 13.46
CA ALA A 166 -22.41 -40.90 14.24
C ALA A 166 -22.74 -42.17 15.05
N ALA A 167 -23.98 -42.30 15.53
CA ALA A 167 -24.45 -43.49 16.24
C ALA A 167 -24.49 -44.74 15.35
N GLU A 168 -24.80 -44.58 14.05
CA GLU A 168 -24.91 -45.68 13.09
C GLU A 168 -23.59 -46.05 12.40
N LEU A 169 -22.52 -45.26 12.61
CA LEU A 169 -21.20 -45.61 12.10
C LEU A 169 -20.67 -46.90 12.75
N ASP A 170 -20.43 -47.92 11.92
CA ASP A 170 -19.70 -49.13 12.30
C ASP A 170 -18.19 -48.83 12.38
N LEU A 171 -17.78 -48.23 13.50
CA LEU A 171 -16.41 -47.80 13.71
C LEU A 171 -15.46 -48.97 13.91
N LYS A 172 -14.37 -48.97 13.13
CA LYS A 172 -13.26 -49.93 13.19
C LYS A 172 -11.97 -49.22 13.59
N THR A 173 -11.03 -49.97 14.14
CA THR A 173 -9.68 -49.50 14.41
C THR A 173 -9.00 -49.07 13.09
N PRO A 174 -8.41 -47.87 13.02
CA PRO A 174 -7.75 -47.40 11.80
C PRO A 174 -6.53 -48.26 11.46
N ARG A 175 -6.36 -48.60 10.17
CA ARG A 175 -5.16 -49.31 9.68
C ARG A 175 -3.92 -48.43 9.64
N ILE A 176 -4.12 -47.11 9.63
CA ILE A 176 -3.09 -46.07 9.56
C ILE A 176 -3.52 -44.99 10.56
N PRO A 177 -2.65 -44.54 11.47
CA PRO A 177 -3.00 -43.51 12.45
C PRO A 177 -3.65 -42.28 11.79
N VAL A 178 -4.82 -41.89 12.29
CA VAL A 178 -5.54 -40.70 11.84
C VAL A 178 -5.38 -39.62 12.89
N TRP A 179 -5.04 -38.40 12.51
CA TRP A 179 -4.94 -37.26 13.40
C TRP A 179 -6.11 -36.29 13.18
N SER A 180 -6.63 -35.76 14.28
CA SER A 180 -7.73 -34.79 14.24
C SER A 180 -7.23 -33.36 14.26
N ALA A 181 -7.77 -32.52 13.36
CA ALA A 181 -7.54 -31.09 13.37
C ALA A 181 -8.26 -30.38 14.53
N THR A 182 -9.17 -31.04 15.23
CA THR A 182 -9.86 -30.47 16.40
C THR A 182 -9.03 -30.62 17.67
N THR A 183 -8.31 -31.72 17.84
CA THR A 183 -7.48 -31.99 19.03
C THR A 183 -5.99 -31.78 18.79
N ALA A 184 -5.55 -31.75 17.52
CA ALA A 184 -4.15 -31.81 17.11
C ALA A 184 -3.41 -33.03 17.68
N ARG A 185 -4.12 -34.16 17.77
CA ARG A 185 -3.64 -35.45 18.31
C ARG A 185 -4.17 -36.61 17.47
N PRO A 186 -3.58 -37.82 17.56
CA PRO A 186 -4.17 -39.02 17.02
C PRO A 186 -5.61 -39.21 17.51
N TYR A 187 -6.46 -39.78 16.66
CA TYR A 187 -7.80 -40.21 17.03
C TYR A 187 -7.71 -41.23 18.18
N PRO A 188 -8.67 -41.18 19.13
CA PRO A 188 -8.72 -42.15 20.22
C PRO A 188 -9.01 -43.55 19.71
N ALA A 189 -8.65 -44.56 20.52
CA ALA A 189 -8.94 -45.96 20.23
C ALA A 189 -10.38 -46.36 20.57
N ASP A 190 -11.00 -45.69 21.55
CA ASP A 190 -12.38 -45.98 21.99
C ASP A 190 -13.39 -45.44 20.96
N PRO A 191 -14.25 -46.30 20.37
CA PRO A 191 -15.33 -45.88 19.47
C PRO A 191 -16.29 -44.83 20.06
N VAL A 192 -16.48 -44.77 21.38
CA VAL A 192 -17.30 -43.73 22.03
C VAL A 192 -16.61 -42.38 21.87
N GLU A 193 -15.34 -42.27 22.26
CA GLU A 193 -14.55 -41.05 22.12
C GLU A 193 -14.40 -40.62 20.66
N VAL A 194 -14.31 -41.57 19.71
CA VAL A 194 -14.28 -41.27 18.27
C VAL A 194 -15.58 -40.59 17.82
N ARG A 195 -16.75 -41.07 18.28
CA ARG A 195 -18.05 -40.44 17.94
C ARG A 195 -18.19 -39.06 18.57
N GLU A 196 -17.74 -38.90 19.81
CA GLU A 196 -17.72 -37.61 20.48
C GLU A 196 -16.84 -36.61 19.71
N LEU A 197 -15.64 -37.03 19.31
CA LEU A 197 -14.73 -36.21 18.52
C LEU A 197 -15.30 -35.88 17.13
N TYR A 198 -15.95 -36.84 16.48
CA TYR A 198 -16.64 -36.64 15.20
C TYR A 198 -17.69 -35.52 15.28
N LEU A 199 -18.50 -35.49 16.35
CA LEU A 199 -19.49 -34.44 16.57
C LEU A 199 -18.85 -33.13 17.00
N ALA A 200 -17.83 -33.20 17.86
CA ALA A 200 -17.10 -32.04 18.33
C ALA A 200 -16.39 -31.31 17.18
N HIS A 201 -15.91 -32.04 16.16
CA HIS A 201 -15.29 -31.50 14.95
C HIS A 201 -16.18 -30.50 14.21
N LEU A 202 -17.51 -30.69 14.26
CA LEU A 202 -18.47 -29.81 13.58
C LEU A 202 -18.73 -28.49 14.31
N VAL A 203 -18.45 -28.42 15.62
CA VAL A 203 -18.78 -27.27 16.48
C VAL A 203 -17.55 -26.61 17.13
N ARG A 204 -16.37 -27.19 16.96
CA ARG A 204 -15.10 -26.65 17.44
C ARG A 204 -14.24 -26.19 16.27
N LYS A 205 -13.41 -25.19 16.52
CA LYS A 205 -12.48 -24.65 15.53
C LYS A 205 -11.52 -25.71 14.99
N VAL A 206 -11.17 -25.60 13.72
CA VAL A 206 -10.14 -26.42 13.06
C VAL A 206 -8.76 -25.83 13.39
N ARG A 207 -7.95 -26.55 14.17
CA ARG A 207 -6.61 -26.16 14.62
C ARG A 207 -5.54 -26.73 13.68
N PHE A 208 -5.63 -26.39 12.39
CA PHE A 208 -4.80 -27.02 11.36
C PHE A 208 -3.32 -26.65 11.49
N ARG A 209 -3.00 -25.41 11.84
CA ARG A 209 -1.62 -24.99 12.16
C ARG A 209 -1.01 -25.88 13.23
N GLU A 210 -1.71 -26.02 14.35
CA GLU A 210 -1.24 -26.83 15.48
C GLU A 210 -1.14 -28.32 15.12
N LEU A 211 -2.07 -28.83 14.30
CA LEU A 211 -2.00 -30.19 13.76
C LEU A 211 -0.73 -30.40 12.92
N VAL A 212 -0.39 -29.46 12.03
CA VAL A 212 0.83 -29.56 11.21
C VAL A 212 2.08 -29.56 12.08
N ASP A 213 2.15 -28.68 13.08
CA ASP A 213 3.26 -28.67 14.04
C ASP A 213 3.36 -30.00 14.80
N ALA A 214 2.24 -30.58 15.23
CA ALA A 214 2.21 -31.85 15.93
C ALA A 214 2.62 -33.04 15.04
N LEU A 215 2.15 -33.09 13.79
CA LEU A 215 2.57 -34.10 12.81
C LEU A 215 4.08 -34.00 12.52
N TYR A 216 4.61 -32.78 12.40
CA TYR A 216 6.04 -32.57 12.19
C TYR A 216 6.86 -33.03 13.41
N ALA A 217 6.39 -32.73 14.61
CA ALA A 217 7.00 -33.18 15.86
C ALA A 217 6.99 -34.72 15.98
N ASP A 218 5.95 -35.38 15.45
CA ASP A 218 5.84 -36.84 15.34
C ASP A 218 6.72 -37.46 14.24
N GLY A 219 7.45 -36.63 13.49
CA GLY A 219 8.44 -37.08 12.49
C GLY A 219 7.98 -36.97 11.04
N ALA A 220 6.77 -36.47 10.76
CA ALA A 220 6.32 -36.27 9.38
C ALA A 220 7.21 -35.23 8.65
N ARG A 221 7.71 -35.58 7.46
CA ARG A 221 8.51 -34.68 6.59
C ARG A 221 7.94 -34.53 5.19
N VAL A 222 7.17 -35.50 4.72
CA VAL A 222 6.55 -35.51 3.38
C VAL A 222 5.03 -35.43 3.53
N PHE A 223 4.43 -34.38 2.98
CA PHE A 223 3.00 -34.10 3.04
C PHE A 223 2.42 -34.18 1.62
N VAL A 224 1.62 -35.23 1.36
CA VAL A 224 0.95 -35.42 0.07
C VAL A 224 -0.53 -35.03 0.20
N GLN A 225 -0.95 -33.98 -0.49
CA GLN A 225 -2.36 -33.56 -0.49
C GLN A 225 -3.15 -34.39 -1.50
N ALA A 226 -3.91 -35.38 -1.04
CA ALA A 226 -4.76 -36.22 -1.87
C ALA A 226 -6.08 -35.55 -2.32
N GLY A 227 -6.53 -34.50 -1.64
CA GLY A 227 -7.80 -33.80 -1.97
C GLY A 227 -7.64 -32.56 -2.86
N ALA A 228 -8.76 -32.04 -3.35
CA ALA A 228 -8.81 -30.73 -4.01
C ALA A 228 -8.64 -29.59 -2.99
N GLY A 229 -8.17 -28.41 -3.44
CA GLY A 229 -7.99 -27.24 -2.59
C GLY A 229 -6.52 -26.83 -2.43
N GLN A 230 -6.23 -26.03 -1.41
CA GLN A 230 -4.91 -25.42 -1.17
C GLN A 230 -4.33 -25.75 0.21
N VAL A 231 -4.72 -26.87 0.81
CA VAL A 231 -4.28 -27.26 2.16
C VAL A 231 -2.75 -27.36 2.27
N GLY A 232 -2.07 -27.75 1.20
CA GLY A 232 -0.61 -27.78 1.13
C GLY A 232 0.06 -26.43 1.39
N SER A 233 -0.53 -25.30 0.96
CA SER A 233 0.08 -24.00 1.24
C SER A 233 0.05 -23.64 2.72
N PHE A 234 -0.95 -24.13 3.48
CA PHE A 234 -1.01 -23.94 4.93
C PHE A 234 0.06 -24.76 5.65
N VAL A 235 0.38 -25.96 5.13
CA VAL A 235 1.50 -26.77 5.64
C VAL A 235 2.82 -26.03 5.43
N SER A 236 3.07 -25.54 4.21
CA SER A 236 4.29 -24.78 3.91
C SER A 236 4.40 -23.49 4.70
N ASP A 237 3.29 -22.76 4.88
CA ASP A 237 3.26 -21.54 5.71
C ASP A 237 3.53 -21.85 7.19
N THR A 238 2.98 -22.94 7.72
CA THR A 238 3.22 -23.36 9.10
C THR A 238 4.67 -23.78 9.30
N LEU A 239 5.20 -24.65 8.43
CA LEU A 239 6.53 -25.22 8.59
C LEU A 239 7.66 -24.23 8.24
N GLY A 240 7.39 -23.26 7.37
CA GLY A 240 8.33 -22.22 6.99
C GLY A 240 9.61 -22.81 6.38
N THR A 241 10.76 -22.52 7.00
CA THR A 241 12.08 -23.00 6.54
C THR A 241 12.45 -24.39 7.06
N ARG A 242 11.64 -25.00 7.93
CA ARG A 242 11.90 -26.37 8.43
C ARG A 242 11.94 -27.34 7.24
N PRO A 243 12.90 -28.29 7.15
CA PRO A 243 12.96 -29.22 6.02
C PRO A 243 11.68 -30.05 5.91
N HIS A 244 10.99 -29.95 4.77
CA HIS A 244 9.77 -30.69 4.44
C HIS A 244 9.50 -30.70 2.93
N LEU A 245 8.76 -31.70 2.45
CA LEU A 245 8.17 -31.74 1.12
C LEU A 245 6.65 -31.59 1.24
N VAL A 246 6.05 -30.68 0.46
CA VAL A 246 4.60 -30.62 0.26
C VAL A 246 4.29 -30.75 -1.22
N ILE A 247 3.42 -31.68 -1.59
CA ILE A 247 3.03 -31.86 -2.98
C ILE A 247 1.56 -32.28 -3.14
N PRO A 248 0.77 -31.60 -3.98
CA PRO A 248 -0.61 -32.02 -4.24
C PRO A 248 -0.66 -33.14 -5.29
N ALA A 249 -1.56 -34.10 -5.07
CA ALA A 249 -1.83 -35.19 -6.01
C ALA A 249 -2.77 -34.79 -7.16
N SER A 250 -3.40 -33.61 -7.06
CA SER A 250 -4.20 -33.00 -8.12
C SER A 250 -3.67 -31.61 -8.48
N SER A 251 -3.89 -31.20 -9.73
CA SER A 251 -3.53 -29.87 -10.23
C SER A 251 -4.63 -29.34 -11.14
N GLY A 252 -4.95 -28.06 -11.04
CA GLY A 252 -5.85 -27.38 -11.98
C GLY A 252 -5.21 -27.04 -13.33
N THR A 253 -3.89 -27.22 -13.46
CA THR A 253 -3.12 -26.84 -14.66
C THR A 253 -2.47 -28.02 -15.36
N ARG A 254 -2.65 -29.24 -14.85
CA ARG A 254 -2.04 -30.46 -15.43
C ARG A 254 -3.03 -31.62 -15.41
N PRO A 255 -2.98 -32.51 -16.41
CA PRO A 255 -3.66 -33.80 -16.34
C PRO A 255 -3.25 -34.57 -15.08
N GLY A 256 -4.17 -35.37 -14.52
CA GLY A 256 -3.95 -36.06 -13.25
C GLY A 256 -2.79 -37.05 -13.31
N LEU A 257 -2.60 -37.80 -14.40
CA LEU A 257 -1.45 -38.71 -14.54
C LEU A 257 -0.12 -37.95 -14.60
N ALA A 258 -0.08 -36.78 -15.23
CA ALA A 258 1.11 -35.94 -15.26
C ALA A 258 1.44 -35.41 -13.85
N GLN A 259 0.42 -35.06 -13.06
CA GLN A 259 0.61 -34.65 -11.67
C GLN A 259 1.07 -35.82 -10.79
N LEU A 260 0.53 -37.03 -10.96
CA LEU A 260 0.96 -38.21 -10.20
C LEU A 260 2.41 -38.61 -10.52
N ARG A 261 2.90 -38.41 -11.75
CA ARG A 261 4.33 -38.54 -12.06
C ARG A 261 5.19 -37.61 -11.22
N ARG A 262 4.78 -36.35 -11.07
CA ARG A 262 5.49 -35.38 -10.23
C ARG A 262 5.48 -35.79 -8.75
N VAL A 263 4.35 -36.31 -8.25
CA VAL A 263 4.27 -36.84 -6.88
C VAL A 263 5.26 -37.99 -6.68
N ALA A 264 5.24 -38.98 -7.58
CA ALA A 264 6.16 -40.11 -7.52
C ALA A 264 7.61 -39.62 -7.54
N THR A 265 7.99 -38.77 -8.50
CA THR A 265 9.35 -38.22 -8.58
C THR A 265 9.75 -37.45 -7.32
N ALA A 266 8.89 -36.58 -6.78
CA ALA A 266 9.20 -35.83 -5.57
C ALA A 266 9.41 -36.75 -4.36
N VAL A 267 8.55 -37.74 -4.18
CA VAL A 267 8.68 -38.72 -3.10
C VAL A 267 9.94 -39.57 -3.27
N TRP A 268 10.33 -39.91 -4.51
CA TRP A 268 11.58 -40.62 -4.79
C TRP A 268 12.82 -39.80 -4.43
N VAL A 269 12.82 -38.50 -4.72
CA VAL A 269 13.91 -37.58 -4.35
C VAL A 269 14.08 -37.51 -2.83
N GLU A 270 13.00 -37.61 -2.05
CA GLU A 270 13.03 -37.67 -0.58
C GLU A 270 13.35 -39.09 -0.03
N GLY A 271 13.80 -40.02 -0.88
CA GLY A 271 14.22 -41.37 -0.48
C GLY A 271 13.13 -42.44 -0.54
N GLY A 272 11.92 -42.09 -0.99
CA GLY A 272 10.84 -43.05 -1.24
C GLY A 272 11.09 -43.96 -2.44
N ARG A 273 10.30 -45.04 -2.57
CA ARG A 273 10.42 -46.03 -3.65
C ARG A 273 9.09 -46.20 -4.42
N PRO A 274 8.63 -45.17 -5.13
CA PRO A 274 7.39 -45.27 -5.89
C PRO A 274 7.52 -46.28 -7.05
N ALA A 275 6.42 -46.98 -7.33
CA ALA A 275 6.30 -47.90 -8.45
C ALA A 275 6.03 -47.12 -9.75
N PHE A 276 7.09 -46.56 -10.36
CA PHE A 276 6.98 -45.80 -11.63
C PHE A 276 6.34 -46.62 -12.77
N ASP A 277 6.51 -47.94 -12.75
CA ASP A 277 5.92 -48.85 -13.75
C ASP A 277 4.39 -48.82 -13.74
N ALA A 278 3.78 -48.44 -12.62
CA ALA A 278 2.33 -48.26 -12.53
C ALA A 278 1.84 -46.98 -13.24
N LEU A 279 2.72 -46.07 -13.68
CA LEU A 279 2.39 -44.88 -14.47
C LEU A 279 2.60 -45.08 -15.98
N GLU A 280 3.49 -46.00 -16.38
CA GLU A 280 3.88 -46.21 -17.77
C GLU A 280 3.66 -47.67 -18.20
N PRO A 281 2.62 -47.98 -18.99
CA PRO A 281 2.33 -49.35 -19.40
C PRO A 281 3.33 -49.93 -20.43
N ARG A 282 4.32 -49.16 -20.91
CA ARG A 282 5.36 -49.62 -21.84
C ARG A 282 6.74 -49.06 -21.51
N ARG A 283 7.72 -49.95 -21.33
CA ARG A 283 9.15 -49.61 -21.31
C ARG A 283 9.78 -50.01 -22.64
N THR A 284 10.39 -49.07 -23.35
CA THR A 284 11.49 -49.38 -24.27
C THR A 284 12.78 -49.16 -23.49
N ARG A 285 13.54 -50.23 -23.23
CA ARG A 285 14.84 -50.14 -22.56
C ARG A 285 15.85 -49.60 -23.58
N ILE A 286 16.31 -48.36 -23.38
CA ILE A 286 17.45 -47.82 -24.13
C ILE A 286 18.69 -48.08 -23.28
N ASP A 287 19.56 -48.97 -23.75
CA ASP A 287 20.87 -49.21 -23.17
C ASP A 287 21.82 -48.11 -23.63
N THR A 288 22.28 -47.27 -22.71
CA THR A 288 23.21 -46.17 -23.01
C THR A 288 24.59 -46.53 -22.47
N ALA A 289 25.25 -47.48 -23.13
CA ALA A 289 26.62 -47.87 -22.83
C ALA A 289 27.68 -46.82 -23.24
N GLY A 290 27.39 -45.51 -23.09
CA GLY A 290 28.31 -44.44 -23.49
C GLY A 290 27.78 -43.03 -23.21
N THR A 291 28.72 -42.12 -22.95
CA THR A 291 28.67 -40.69 -22.55
C THR A 291 27.40 -39.89 -22.87
N LEU A 292 26.93 -39.12 -21.88
CA LEU A 292 25.77 -38.20 -21.92
C LEU A 292 25.72 -37.34 -23.20
N LEU A 293 24.68 -37.52 -24.00
CA LEU A 293 24.31 -36.63 -25.11
C LEU A 293 23.65 -35.36 -24.56
N SER A 294 24.28 -34.20 -24.79
CA SER A 294 23.60 -32.90 -24.73
C SER A 294 22.82 -32.70 -26.03
N VAL A 295 21.55 -32.32 -25.95
CA VAL A 295 20.75 -31.94 -27.12
C VAL A 295 20.71 -30.42 -27.15
N ASP A 296 21.50 -29.81 -28.02
CA ASP A 296 21.35 -28.40 -28.37
C ASP A 296 20.17 -28.25 -29.34
N GLY A 297 19.03 -27.80 -28.81
CA GLY A 297 17.83 -27.53 -29.58
C GLY A 297 16.81 -26.76 -28.75
N ASP A 298 16.36 -25.63 -29.28
CA ASP A 298 15.37 -24.74 -28.65
C ASP A 298 14.04 -25.51 -28.45
N VAL A 299 13.70 -25.84 -27.20
CA VAL A 299 12.46 -26.56 -26.84
C VAL A 299 11.26 -25.59 -26.81
N LYS A 300 11.12 -24.79 -27.87
CA LYS A 300 10.03 -23.82 -28.04
C LYS A 300 8.76 -24.39 -28.65
N GLY A 301 8.74 -25.66 -29.03
CA GLY A 301 7.56 -26.31 -29.62
C GLY A 301 6.66 -27.09 -28.65
N LEU A 302 6.98 -27.16 -27.35
CA LEU A 302 6.23 -28.00 -26.38
C LEU A 302 5.08 -27.26 -25.67
N PHE A 303 4.86 -25.98 -25.99
CA PHE A 303 3.81 -25.14 -25.39
C PHE A 303 2.82 -24.53 -26.41
N GLU A 304 2.89 -24.92 -27.68
CA GLU A 304 1.99 -24.40 -28.74
C GLU A 304 0.68 -25.18 -28.92
N SER A 305 0.23 -25.90 -27.89
CA SER A 305 -1.16 -26.37 -27.85
C SER A 305 -1.81 -26.02 -26.51
N VAL A 306 -2.03 -24.72 -26.29
CA VAL A 306 -3.14 -24.30 -25.43
C VAL A 306 -4.40 -24.53 -26.25
N GLY A 307 -4.85 -25.80 -26.26
CA GLY A 307 -6.12 -26.18 -26.84
C GLY A 307 -7.24 -25.38 -26.17
N GLU A 308 -8.23 -25.02 -26.97
CA GLU A 308 -9.48 -24.41 -26.57
C GLU A 308 -10.05 -25.07 -25.30
N LEU A 309 -10.73 -24.24 -24.50
CA LEU A 309 -11.52 -24.69 -23.36
C LEU A 309 -12.41 -25.87 -23.81
N PRO A 310 -12.47 -26.99 -23.08
CA PRO A 310 -13.32 -28.10 -23.47
C PRO A 310 -14.78 -27.64 -23.45
N ASP A 311 -15.52 -27.99 -24.51
CA ASP A 311 -16.97 -27.84 -24.56
C ASP A 311 -17.60 -28.48 -23.32
N LEU A 312 -18.35 -27.69 -22.58
CA LEU A 312 -19.14 -28.14 -21.44
C LEU A 312 -20.37 -28.89 -21.97
N ALA A 313 -20.72 -29.98 -21.31
CA ALA A 313 -21.90 -30.76 -21.67
C ALA A 313 -23.18 -29.89 -21.61
N ASP A 314 -24.06 -30.09 -22.59
CA ASP A 314 -25.36 -29.44 -22.67
C ASP A 314 -26.16 -29.58 -21.35
N GLY A 315 -26.63 -28.46 -20.81
CA GLY A 315 -27.61 -28.44 -19.70
C GLY A 315 -27.28 -27.57 -18.47
N ILE A 316 -26.19 -26.80 -18.46
CA ILE A 316 -25.87 -25.87 -17.35
C ILE A 316 -26.07 -24.42 -17.82
N PRO A 317 -26.89 -23.59 -17.14
CA PRO A 317 -27.04 -22.19 -17.49
C PRO A 317 -25.71 -21.41 -17.42
N ASP A 318 -25.37 -20.66 -18.47
CA ASP A 318 -24.11 -19.90 -18.60
C ASP A 318 -23.83 -18.95 -17.42
N ALA A 319 -24.88 -18.41 -16.79
CA ALA A 319 -24.77 -17.56 -15.61
C ALA A 319 -24.11 -18.26 -14.42
N ILE A 320 -24.41 -19.55 -14.22
CA ILE A 320 -23.87 -20.36 -13.11
C ILE A 320 -22.40 -20.73 -13.37
N VAL A 321 -22.05 -20.99 -14.64
CA VAL A 321 -20.66 -21.26 -15.06
C VAL A 321 -19.79 -20.01 -14.93
N ALA A 322 -20.32 -18.84 -15.30
CA ALA A 322 -19.63 -17.55 -15.16
C ALA A 322 -19.41 -17.16 -13.68
N GLU A 323 -20.44 -17.30 -12.85
CA GLU A 323 -20.37 -17.03 -11.41
C GLU A 323 -19.40 -17.99 -10.70
N PHE A 324 -19.37 -19.26 -11.11
CA PHE A 324 -18.44 -20.28 -10.60
C PHE A 324 -16.99 -20.06 -11.05
N THR A 325 -16.77 -19.65 -12.29
CA THR A 325 -15.43 -19.31 -12.81
C THR A 325 -14.88 -18.07 -12.12
N ALA A 326 -15.73 -17.07 -11.87
CA ALA A 326 -15.41 -15.90 -11.07
C ALA A 326 -15.06 -16.30 -9.62
N LEU A 327 -15.86 -17.16 -8.98
CA LEU A 327 -15.64 -17.61 -7.60
C LEU A 327 -14.33 -18.39 -7.40
N LEU A 328 -13.98 -19.27 -8.35
CA LEU A 328 -12.75 -20.05 -8.33
C LEU A 328 -11.52 -19.19 -8.62
N ALA A 329 -11.63 -18.26 -9.57
CA ALA A 329 -10.59 -17.27 -9.84
C ALA A 329 -10.37 -16.38 -8.62
N GLU A 330 -11.44 -15.94 -7.98
CA GLU A 330 -11.44 -15.08 -6.81
C GLU A 330 -10.88 -15.76 -5.56
N THR A 331 -11.29 -17.00 -5.26
CA THR A 331 -10.77 -17.77 -4.11
C THR A 331 -9.30 -18.11 -4.31
N ARG A 332 -8.89 -18.43 -5.55
CA ARG A 332 -7.50 -18.65 -5.95
C ARG A 332 -6.68 -17.35 -5.85
N GLN A 333 -7.24 -16.21 -6.26
CA GLN A 333 -6.58 -14.91 -6.21
C GLN A 333 -6.47 -14.38 -4.79
N ALA A 334 -7.47 -14.59 -3.92
CA ALA A 334 -7.35 -14.26 -2.48
C ALA A 334 -6.27 -15.09 -1.80
N ALA A 335 -6.32 -16.41 -1.98
CA ALA A 335 -5.33 -17.32 -1.40
C ALA A 335 -3.93 -17.06 -1.96
N ALA A 336 -3.80 -16.77 -3.26
CA ALA A 336 -2.53 -16.40 -3.88
C ALA A 336 -2.06 -15.00 -3.46
N THR A 337 -2.94 -14.04 -3.21
CA THR A 337 -2.56 -12.69 -2.73
C THR A 337 -1.99 -12.78 -1.32
N VAL A 338 -2.65 -13.55 -0.44
CA VAL A 338 -2.18 -13.82 0.92
C VAL A 338 -0.91 -14.69 0.91
N ALA A 339 -0.86 -15.76 0.10
CA ALA A 339 0.29 -16.66 -0.01
C ALA A 339 1.50 -16.01 -0.70
N ASN A 340 1.29 -15.14 -1.70
CA ASN A 340 2.37 -14.40 -2.34
C ASN A 340 2.92 -13.35 -1.39
N ALA A 341 2.06 -12.56 -0.72
CA ALA A 341 2.49 -11.65 0.36
C ALA A 341 3.28 -12.38 1.45
N ALA A 342 2.98 -13.66 1.65
CA ALA A 342 3.62 -14.56 2.61
C ALA A 342 4.95 -15.20 2.13
N ALA A 343 5.07 -15.56 0.85
CA ALA A 343 6.26 -16.20 0.28
C ALA A 343 7.36 -15.19 -0.10
N ARG A 344 7.03 -13.91 -0.12
CA ARG A 344 7.98 -12.83 -0.40
C ARG A 344 8.96 -12.72 0.75
N ARG A 345 10.27 -12.68 0.44
CA ARG A 345 11.30 -12.33 1.42
C ARG A 345 11.11 -10.86 1.78
N THR A 346 10.29 -10.63 2.80
CA THR A 346 10.00 -9.29 3.31
C THR A 346 11.15 -8.87 4.23
N VAL A 347 11.73 -7.72 3.94
CA VAL A 347 12.71 -7.06 4.80
C VAL A 347 12.00 -5.87 5.42
N GLU A 348 11.89 -5.89 6.74
CA GLU A 348 11.32 -4.77 7.51
C GLU A 348 12.45 -4.05 8.23
N SER A 349 12.41 -2.72 8.22
CA SER A 349 13.34 -1.84 8.90
C SER A 349 12.66 -0.49 9.18
N THR A 350 13.44 0.50 9.60
CA THR A 350 12.93 1.84 9.89
C THR A 350 13.84 2.90 9.29
N VAL A 351 13.24 4.02 8.90
CA VAL A 351 13.92 5.22 8.43
C VAL A 351 13.81 6.28 9.51
N ASP A 352 14.94 6.72 10.03
CA ASP A 352 15.00 7.82 10.99
C ASP A 352 15.20 9.13 10.21
N ALA A 353 14.14 9.93 10.12
CA ALA A 353 14.12 11.24 9.48
C ALA A 353 14.29 12.33 10.55
N SER A 354 15.49 12.90 10.62
CA SER A 354 15.83 14.02 11.51
C SER A 354 16.95 14.84 10.89
N LEU A 355 17.15 16.09 11.33
CA LEU A 355 18.34 16.85 10.93
C LEU A 355 19.66 16.23 11.43
N ALA A 356 19.62 15.39 12.47
CA ALA A 356 20.80 14.66 12.94
C ALA A 356 21.19 13.51 11.99
N THR A 357 20.21 12.77 11.48
CA THR A 357 20.42 11.63 10.57
C THR A 357 20.47 12.04 9.09
N MET A 358 19.87 13.18 8.75
CA MET A 358 19.80 13.75 7.40
C MET A 358 20.19 15.24 7.43
N PRO A 359 21.46 15.57 7.75
CA PRO A 359 21.89 16.96 7.96
C PRO A 359 21.77 17.84 6.71
N TYR A 360 21.80 17.24 5.52
CA TYR A 360 21.61 17.97 4.25
C TYR A 360 20.21 18.59 4.10
N LEU A 361 19.21 18.16 4.88
CA LEU A 361 17.86 18.73 4.83
C LEU A 361 17.79 20.17 5.37
N VAL A 362 18.87 20.69 5.96
CA VAL A 362 18.99 22.13 6.24
C VAL A 362 18.89 22.98 4.97
N ASP A 363 19.22 22.39 3.82
CA ASP A 363 19.17 23.02 2.50
C ASP A 363 17.93 22.63 1.69
N HIS A 364 17.01 21.85 2.27
CA HIS A 364 15.71 21.52 1.67
C HIS A 364 14.57 21.83 2.66
N ARG A 365 14.51 23.11 3.03
CA ARG A 365 13.52 23.69 3.95
C ARG A 365 12.43 24.39 3.15
N PHE A 366 11.19 23.95 3.33
CA PHE A 366 10.06 24.56 2.62
C PHE A 366 9.84 26.02 3.01
N PHE A 367 10.18 26.39 4.25
CA PHE A 367 9.94 27.73 4.77
C PHE A 367 11.21 28.37 5.30
N ARG A 368 11.20 29.70 5.34
CA ARG A 368 12.32 30.52 5.77
C ARG A 368 11.96 31.23 7.07
N GLN A 369 12.90 31.18 8.01
CA GLN A 369 12.91 31.98 9.22
C GLN A 369 14.22 32.78 9.27
N ARG A 370 14.30 33.75 10.18
CA ARG A 370 15.55 34.48 10.42
C ARG A 370 16.69 33.55 10.80
N GLU A 371 17.91 34.02 10.64
CA GLU A 371 19.10 33.30 11.09
C GLU A 371 19.05 33.06 12.61
N GLY A 372 19.50 31.88 13.04
CA GLY A 372 19.47 31.46 14.44
C GLY A 372 18.07 31.21 15.00
N TRP A 373 17.08 30.86 14.16
CA TRP A 373 15.74 30.51 14.64
C TRP A 373 15.78 29.27 15.54
N PRO A 374 15.16 29.30 16.74
CA PRO A 374 15.30 28.23 17.71
C PRO A 374 14.39 27.02 17.44
N GLU A 375 13.32 27.16 16.66
CA GLU A 375 12.32 26.11 16.42
C GLU A 375 12.49 25.47 15.03
N GLU A 376 13.15 24.31 14.96
CA GLU A 376 13.46 23.66 13.69
C GLU A 376 12.22 23.30 12.86
N ALA A 377 11.09 23.00 13.52
CA ALA A 377 9.85 22.65 12.83
C ALA A 377 9.29 23.80 11.96
N ASP A 378 9.62 25.05 12.28
CA ASP A 378 9.18 26.24 11.53
C ASP A 378 9.85 26.40 10.16
N TYR A 379 10.97 25.70 9.94
CA TYR A 379 11.59 25.62 8.62
C TYR A 379 10.96 24.54 7.73
N ARG A 380 10.26 23.58 8.34
CA ARG A 380 9.71 22.38 7.69
C ARG A 380 10.75 21.71 6.78
N PRO A 381 11.82 21.12 7.35
CA PRO A 381 12.82 20.37 6.59
C PRO A 381 12.14 19.11 6.02
N THR A 382 11.86 19.14 4.72
CA THR A 382 11.12 18.09 4.03
C THR A 382 12.10 17.16 3.34
N VAL A 383 11.94 15.84 3.47
CA VAL A 383 12.70 14.87 2.68
C VAL A 383 12.21 14.91 1.22
N PRO A 384 13.07 15.24 0.24
CA PRO A 384 12.68 15.26 -1.16
C PRO A 384 12.16 13.90 -1.64
N ALA A 385 11.24 13.90 -2.60
CA ALA A 385 10.77 12.68 -3.28
C ALA A 385 11.94 11.89 -3.90
N THR A 386 12.93 12.60 -4.43
CA THR A 386 14.14 12.04 -5.03
C THR A 386 15.10 11.45 -4.00
N THR A 387 15.18 12.03 -2.80
CA THR A 387 15.90 11.42 -1.67
C THR A 387 15.20 10.14 -1.18
N LEU A 388 13.87 10.07 -1.24
CA LEU A 388 13.13 8.83 -0.95
C LEU A 388 13.40 7.73 -2.00
N VAL A 389 13.54 8.10 -3.27
CA VAL A 389 13.97 7.18 -4.34
C VAL A 389 15.38 6.66 -4.08
N ASP A 390 16.34 7.56 -3.80
CA ASP A 390 17.71 7.19 -3.45
C ASP A 390 17.77 6.27 -2.22
N LEU A 391 17.02 6.60 -1.16
CA LEU A 391 16.90 5.77 0.04
C LEU A 391 16.39 4.37 -0.30
N ALA A 392 15.31 4.26 -1.07
CA ALA A 392 14.75 2.98 -1.47
C ALA A 392 15.76 2.13 -2.26
N CYS A 393 16.49 2.73 -3.19
CA CYS A 393 17.55 2.05 -3.93
C CYS A 393 18.67 1.56 -3.01
N ARG A 394 19.21 2.42 -2.14
CA ARG A 394 20.28 2.06 -1.21
C ARG A 394 19.89 0.96 -0.24
N GLU A 395 18.68 1.03 0.33
CA GLU A 395 18.20 0.00 1.25
C GLU A 395 17.93 -1.34 0.53
N ALA A 396 17.45 -1.31 -0.72
CA ALA A 396 17.29 -2.51 -1.53
C ALA A 396 18.66 -3.15 -1.86
N GLU A 397 19.65 -2.37 -2.30
CA GLU A 397 21.00 -2.88 -2.57
C GLU A 397 21.67 -3.48 -1.31
N ARG A 398 21.45 -2.85 -0.14
CA ARG A 398 21.93 -3.37 1.15
C ARG A 398 21.27 -4.70 1.53
N ALA A 399 19.96 -4.80 1.34
CA ALA A 399 19.20 -6.01 1.63
C ALA A 399 19.53 -7.17 0.67
N TRP A 400 19.98 -6.86 -0.55
CA TRP A 400 20.37 -7.85 -1.57
C TRP A 400 21.75 -7.55 -2.18
N PRO A 401 22.84 -7.86 -1.45
CA PRO A 401 24.21 -7.60 -1.90
C PRO A 401 24.55 -8.28 -3.24
N GLY A 402 25.48 -7.68 -3.99
CA GLY A 402 25.90 -8.18 -5.31
C GLY A 402 24.95 -7.81 -6.46
N THR A 403 24.00 -6.91 -6.19
CA THR A 403 23.15 -6.28 -7.19
C THR A 403 23.22 -4.76 -7.07
N VAL A 404 22.84 -4.07 -8.15
CA VAL A 404 22.73 -2.61 -8.24
C VAL A 404 21.33 -2.24 -8.71
N ALA A 405 20.80 -1.12 -8.24
CA ALA A 405 19.54 -0.55 -8.69
C ALA A 405 19.72 -0.01 -10.12
N THR A 406 19.02 -0.64 -11.06
CA THR A 406 19.02 -0.25 -12.48
C THR A 406 17.79 0.52 -12.89
N GLY A 407 16.76 0.57 -12.04
CA GLY A 407 15.61 1.43 -12.26
C GLY A 407 14.68 1.49 -11.06
N VAL A 408 13.73 2.42 -11.15
CA VAL A 408 12.56 2.50 -10.27
C VAL A 408 11.32 2.63 -11.14
N SER A 409 10.22 2.00 -10.76
CA SER A 409 8.92 2.18 -11.41
C SER A 409 7.80 2.36 -10.41
N ASN A 410 6.68 2.92 -10.88
CA ASN A 410 5.45 3.08 -10.09
C ASN A 410 5.71 3.85 -8.77
N ALA A 411 6.64 4.81 -8.78
CA ALA A 411 6.90 5.60 -7.59
C ALA A 411 5.73 6.55 -7.35
N ALA A 412 5.18 6.53 -6.15
CA ALA A 412 4.11 7.39 -5.70
C ALA A 412 4.50 8.04 -4.36
N PHE A 413 4.25 9.35 -4.25
CA PHE A 413 4.58 10.16 -3.08
C PHE A 413 3.27 10.74 -2.52
N SER A 414 2.73 10.07 -1.51
CA SER A 414 1.40 10.37 -0.98
C SER A 414 1.42 11.41 0.13
N ARG A 415 2.53 11.53 0.87
CA ARG A 415 2.66 12.48 1.97
C ARG A 415 4.11 12.92 2.15
N TRP A 416 4.33 14.22 2.35
CA TRP A 416 5.65 14.74 2.71
C TRP A 416 6.16 14.14 4.02
N LEU A 417 7.41 13.68 4.02
CA LEU A 417 8.14 13.26 5.21
C LEU A 417 8.91 14.46 5.75
N ILE A 418 8.57 14.92 6.95
CA ILE A 418 9.17 16.08 7.60
C ILE A 418 10.16 15.59 8.67
N ALA A 419 11.36 16.17 8.72
CA ALA A 419 12.44 15.76 9.61
C ALA A 419 12.51 16.56 10.93
N ALA A 420 11.58 17.49 11.15
CA ALA A 420 11.44 18.23 12.40
C ALA A 420 9.93 18.37 12.75
N PRO A 421 9.47 17.77 13.87
CA PRO A 421 10.24 16.97 14.81
C PRO A 421 10.77 15.67 14.18
N ALA A 422 11.78 15.06 14.82
CA ALA A 422 12.34 13.80 14.35
C ALA A 422 11.25 12.71 14.25
N ALA A 423 11.25 11.97 13.14
CA ALA A 423 10.26 10.94 12.85
C ALA A 423 10.95 9.61 12.54
N ARG A 424 10.43 8.52 13.11
CA ARG A 424 10.81 7.14 12.77
C ARG A 424 9.71 6.51 11.94
N VAL A 425 10.02 6.15 10.70
CA VAL A 425 9.04 5.68 9.71
C VAL A 425 9.32 4.21 9.37
N PRO A 426 8.31 3.32 9.35
CA PRO A 426 8.52 1.93 8.93
C PRO A 426 8.88 1.85 7.45
N LEU A 427 9.84 0.99 7.12
CA LEU A 427 10.22 0.66 5.75
C LEU A 427 10.08 -0.85 5.53
N SER A 428 9.27 -1.24 4.55
CA SER A 428 9.10 -2.64 4.17
C SER A 428 9.48 -2.85 2.71
N MET A 429 10.31 -3.84 2.45
CA MET A 429 10.73 -4.22 1.10
C MET A 429 10.37 -5.66 0.83
N THR A 430 9.87 -5.92 -0.36
CA THR A 430 9.31 -7.21 -0.74
C THR A 430 9.84 -7.57 -2.12
N ARG A 431 10.64 -8.63 -2.20
CA ARG A 431 11.27 -9.04 -3.46
C ARG A 431 10.43 -10.04 -4.27
N GLU A 432 10.30 -9.79 -5.56
CA GLU A 432 9.71 -10.66 -6.58
C GLU A 432 10.61 -10.64 -7.84
N GLY A 433 11.46 -11.66 -7.99
CA GLY A 433 12.44 -11.70 -9.08
C GLY A 433 13.54 -10.64 -8.94
N ASP A 434 13.66 -9.76 -9.93
CA ASP A 434 14.50 -8.57 -9.95
C ASP A 434 13.81 -7.31 -9.42
N ARG A 435 12.48 -7.38 -9.19
CA ARG A 435 11.67 -6.26 -8.70
C ARG A 435 11.51 -6.32 -7.17
N ILE A 436 11.70 -5.19 -6.51
CA ILE A 436 11.59 -5.03 -5.06
C ILE A 436 10.53 -3.95 -4.83
N SER A 437 9.35 -4.34 -4.34
CA SER A 437 8.34 -3.38 -3.90
C SER A 437 8.76 -2.80 -2.55
N VAL A 438 8.93 -1.48 -2.47
CA VAL A 438 9.35 -0.72 -1.30
C VAL A 438 8.20 0.17 -0.83
N GLN A 439 7.87 0.11 0.46
CA GLN A 439 6.94 1.00 1.13
C GLN A 439 7.68 1.75 2.25
N ILE A 440 7.60 3.08 2.25
CA ILE A 440 8.17 3.96 3.26
C ILE A 440 7.02 4.62 4.02
N GLY A 441 6.51 3.93 5.04
CA GLY A 441 5.36 4.32 5.84
C GLY A 441 4.19 4.81 4.99
N PRO A 442 3.48 5.88 5.40
CA PRO A 442 2.43 6.50 4.60
C PRO A 442 2.95 7.51 3.56
N HIS A 443 4.27 7.61 3.38
CA HIS A 443 4.88 8.70 2.62
C HIS A 443 5.12 8.34 1.16
N ALA A 444 5.67 7.16 0.89
CA ALA A 444 6.00 6.74 -0.47
C ALA A 444 5.91 5.24 -0.68
N SER A 445 5.63 4.86 -1.93
CA SER A 445 5.66 3.48 -2.43
C SER A 445 6.31 3.45 -3.80
N MET A 446 7.15 2.45 -4.09
CA MET A 446 7.76 2.29 -5.41
C MET A 446 8.27 0.87 -5.64
N ASP A 447 8.57 0.53 -6.88
CA ASP A 447 9.26 -0.70 -7.24
C ASP A 447 10.71 -0.39 -7.64
N VAL A 448 11.69 -0.92 -6.92
CA VAL A 448 13.12 -0.86 -7.27
C VAL A 448 13.49 -2.08 -8.10
N HIS A 449 14.19 -1.88 -9.22
CA HIS A 449 14.67 -2.96 -10.09
C HIS A 449 16.15 -3.20 -9.83
N LEU A 450 16.52 -4.42 -9.41
CA LEU A 450 17.89 -4.82 -9.10
C LEU A 450 18.45 -5.76 -10.17
N ALA A 451 19.66 -5.48 -10.66
CA ALA A 451 20.39 -6.38 -11.55
C ALA A 451 21.86 -6.51 -11.13
N ARG A 452 22.60 -7.48 -11.70
CA ARG A 452 24.05 -7.62 -11.43
C ARG A 452 24.89 -6.52 -12.06
N ARG A 453 24.36 -5.84 -13.07
CA ARG A 453 25.04 -4.79 -13.85
C ARG A 453 24.00 -3.88 -14.49
N TYR A 454 24.39 -2.65 -14.78
CA TYR A 454 23.56 -1.71 -15.53
C TYR A 454 23.28 -2.23 -16.95
N PRO A 455 22.09 -1.94 -17.51
CA PRO A 455 21.79 -2.18 -18.91
C PRO A 455 22.67 -1.30 -19.82
N THR A 456 22.82 -1.71 -21.09
CA THR A 456 23.55 -0.92 -22.09
C THR A 456 22.86 0.43 -22.32
N ALA A 457 23.64 1.52 -22.24
CA ALA A 457 23.14 2.86 -22.50
C ALA A 457 22.63 3.01 -23.94
N PRO A 458 21.42 3.56 -24.15
CA PRO A 458 20.93 3.89 -25.48
C PRO A 458 21.65 5.11 -26.04
N ARG A 459 21.45 5.39 -27.33
CA ARG A 459 21.89 6.67 -27.92
C ARG A 459 21.11 7.83 -27.30
N PRO A 460 21.76 8.99 -27.05
CA PRO A 460 21.07 10.20 -26.62
C PRO A 460 19.96 10.58 -27.59
N SER A 461 18.88 11.10 -27.02
CA SER A 461 17.74 11.59 -27.79
C SER A 461 18.10 12.91 -28.50
N PRO A 462 17.59 13.17 -29.71
CA PRO A 462 17.83 14.44 -30.39
C PRO A 462 17.19 15.61 -29.62
N SER A 463 17.61 16.84 -29.98
CA SER A 463 17.02 18.06 -29.42
C SER A 463 15.51 18.11 -29.71
N PRO A 464 14.66 18.49 -28.74
CA PRO A 464 13.22 18.37 -28.87
C PRO A 464 12.57 19.39 -29.84
N GLY A 465 13.28 20.45 -30.22
CA GLY A 465 12.76 21.47 -31.14
C GLY A 465 13.50 22.81 -31.05
N PRO A 466 12.93 23.89 -31.60
CA PRO A 466 13.47 25.24 -31.48
C PRO A 466 13.54 25.72 -30.03
N GLU A 467 14.55 26.51 -29.70
CA GLU A 467 14.82 27.01 -28.35
C GLU A 467 15.28 28.47 -28.37
N THR A 468 15.05 29.18 -27.26
CA THR A 468 15.56 30.51 -26.96
C THR A 468 16.42 30.48 -25.70
N ALA A 469 17.09 31.58 -25.40
CA ALA A 469 17.82 31.71 -24.13
C ALA A 469 16.81 31.77 -22.95
N PRO A 470 17.03 30.99 -21.88
CA PRO A 470 16.27 31.11 -20.65
C PRO A 470 16.34 32.54 -20.07
N PRO A 471 15.25 33.07 -19.47
CA PRO A 471 15.18 34.47 -19.04
C PRO A 471 16.04 34.80 -17.82
N LEU A 472 16.46 33.79 -17.06
CA LEU A 472 17.35 33.91 -15.90
C LEU A 472 18.52 32.95 -16.09
N THR A 473 19.67 33.33 -15.57
CA THR A 473 20.82 32.43 -15.42
C THR A 473 20.63 31.48 -14.23
N ALA A 474 21.38 30.36 -14.19
CA ALA A 474 21.34 29.44 -13.06
C ALA A 474 21.71 30.13 -11.73
N ALA A 475 22.69 31.03 -11.74
CA ALA A 475 23.08 31.82 -10.57
C ALA A 475 21.94 32.74 -10.09
N GLU A 476 21.18 33.34 -11.01
CA GLU A 476 20.05 34.19 -10.67
C GLU A 476 18.86 33.41 -10.10
N ILE A 477 18.62 32.17 -10.53
CA ILE A 477 17.58 31.30 -9.96
C ILE A 477 17.78 31.17 -8.44
N TYR A 478 19.02 30.93 -8.01
CA TYR A 478 19.32 30.78 -6.59
C TYR A 478 19.46 32.13 -5.86
N SER A 479 20.13 33.13 -6.46
CA SER A 479 20.34 34.43 -5.79
C SER A 479 19.05 35.21 -5.59
N ARG A 480 18.11 35.12 -6.55
CA ARG A 480 16.77 35.73 -6.47
C ARG A 480 15.77 34.85 -5.72
N ARG A 481 16.19 33.71 -5.17
CA ARG A 481 15.37 32.73 -4.44
C ARG A 481 14.11 32.35 -5.22
N GLU A 482 14.27 32.14 -6.52
CA GLU A 482 13.21 31.56 -7.35
C GLU A 482 12.93 30.09 -6.94
N MET A 483 13.86 29.48 -6.19
CA MET A 483 13.69 28.18 -5.55
C MET A 483 14.11 28.22 -4.08
N PHE A 484 13.55 27.34 -3.26
CA PHE A 484 13.84 27.29 -1.82
C PHE A 484 15.15 26.57 -1.47
N HIS A 485 15.76 25.84 -2.42
CA HIS A 485 16.95 25.02 -2.23
C HIS A 485 18.19 25.80 -1.74
N GLY A 486 18.85 25.28 -0.71
CA GLY A 486 20.14 25.75 -0.19
C GLY A 486 21.33 25.03 -0.84
N PRO A 487 22.58 25.39 -0.48
CA PRO A 487 23.80 24.98 -1.18
C PRO A 487 23.93 23.48 -1.50
N ALA A 488 23.57 22.58 -0.58
CA ALA A 488 23.68 21.13 -0.81
C ALA A 488 22.76 20.59 -1.94
N TYR A 489 21.77 21.37 -2.37
CA TYR A 489 20.85 21.06 -3.47
C TYR A 489 21.00 22.00 -4.67
N GLN A 490 21.96 22.92 -4.68
CA GLN A 490 22.17 23.90 -5.75
C GLN A 490 23.05 23.33 -6.89
N GLY A 491 22.47 22.43 -7.68
CA GLY A 491 23.16 21.76 -8.79
C GLY A 491 22.92 22.38 -10.17
N LEU A 492 22.09 23.41 -10.35
CA LEU A 492 21.95 24.09 -11.64
C LEU A 492 23.25 24.86 -11.95
N ALA A 493 24.01 24.43 -12.97
CA ALA A 493 25.24 25.10 -13.38
C ALA A 493 25.01 26.05 -14.56
N LYS A 494 24.22 25.61 -15.54
CA LYS A 494 23.89 26.42 -16.73
C LYS A 494 22.50 26.09 -17.23
N LEU A 495 21.72 27.11 -17.59
CA LEU A 495 20.49 26.93 -18.36
C LEU A 495 20.83 27.19 -19.83
N VAL A 496 20.69 26.17 -20.67
CA VAL A 496 21.23 26.15 -22.04
C VAL A 496 20.21 26.59 -23.07
N GLY A 497 18.97 26.11 -22.96
CA GLY A 497 17.93 26.41 -23.94
C GLY A 497 16.53 26.20 -23.38
N LEU A 498 15.59 27.05 -23.78
CA LEU A 498 14.18 27.01 -23.39
C LEU A 498 13.31 26.91 -24.64
N GLY A 499 12.50 25.86 -24.74
CA GLY A 499 11.49 25.72 -25.79
C GLY A 499 10.06 25.71 -25.21
N GLU A 500 9.07 25.69 -26.10
CA GLU A 500 7.65 25.68 -25.69
C GLU A 500 7.33 24.51 -24.74
N ARG A 501 7.94 23.35 -24.96
CA ARG A 501 7.67 22.10 -24.20
C ARG A 501 8.93 21.39 -23.74
N HIS A 502 10.03 22.11 -23.60
CA HIS A 502 11.26 21.53 -23.09
C HIS A 502 12.20 22.60 -22.53
N ILE A 503 13.15 22.16 -21.71
CA ILE A 503 14.25 22.97 -21.23
C ILE A 503 15.51 22.10 -21.14
N ARG A 504 16.67 22.69 -21.43
CA ARG A 504 17.98 22.03 -21.34
C ARG A 504 18.89 22.81 -20.41
N GLY A 505 19.70 22.08 -19.65
CA GLY A 505 20.65 22.67 -18.72
C GLY A 505 21.80 21.72 -18.41
N ASP A 506 22.89 22.28 -17.91
CA ASP A 506 23.99 21.54 -17.32
C ASP A 506 23.80 21.52 -15.80
N LEU A 507 23.88 20.33 -15.22
CA LEU A 507 23.77 20.08 -13.79
C LEU A 507 25.13 19.71 -13.23
N VAL A 508 25.49 20.21 -12.06
CA VAL A 508 26.62 19.73 -11.26
C VAL A 508 26.06 18.82 -10.18
N VAL A 509 26.56 17.58 -10.12
CA VAL A 509 26.10 16.58 -9.15
C VAL A 509 26.34 17.09 -7.72
N PRO A 510 25.30 17.31 -6.90
CA PRO A 510 25.49 17.72 -5.51
C PRO A 510 25.87 16.54 -4.62
N SER A 511 26.30 16.82 -3.38
CA SER A 511 26.65 15.77 -2.41
C SER A 511 25.47 15.19 -1.64
N ALA A 512 24.30 15.86 -1.66
CA ALA A 512 23.12 15.39 -0.95
C ALA A 512 22.47 14.19 -1.67
N PRO A 513 22.02 13.14 -0.95
CA PRO A 513 21.45 11.96 -1.58
C PRO A 513 20.16 12.27 -2.36
N GLY A 514 20.09 11.81 -3.60
CA GLY A 514 18.98 12.09 -4.53
C GLY A 514 18.94 13.52 -5.11
N ALA A 515 19.91 14.37 -4.78
CA ALA A 515 19.89 15.77 -5.21
C ALA A 515 20.09 15.96 -6.73
N LEU A 516 20.82 15.07 -7.41
CA LEU A 516 20.92 15.15 -8.87
C LEU A 516 19.55 15.01 -9.55
N LEU A 517 18.73 14.05 -9.10
CA LEU A 517 17.35 13.93 -9.57
C LEU A 517 16.50 15.13 -9.14
N ASP A 518 16.74 15.68 -7.95
CA ASP A 518 16.08 16.91 -7.50
C ASP A 518 16.38 18.08 -8.46
N ASN A 519 17.63 18.21 -8.93
CA ASN A 519 18.00 19.23 -9.91
C ASN A 519 17.35 19.04 -11.29
N VAL A 520 16.97 17.81 -11.65
CA VAL A 520 16.11 17.57 -12.84
C VAL A 520 14.73 18.21 -12.60
N GLY A 521 14.15 18.03 -11.41
CA GLY A 521 12.91 18.70 -11.00
C GLY A 521 13.06 20.24 -10.92
N GLN A 522 14.21 20.74 -10.47
CA GLN A 522 14.50 22.17 -10.49
C GLN A 522 14.54 22.71 -11.93
N LEU A 523 15.12 21.98 -12.88
CA LEU A 523 15.10 22.38 -14.28
C LEU A 523 13.67 22.47 -14.83
N LEU A 524 12.79 21.53 -14.47
CA LEU A 524 11.35 21.62 -14.73
C LEU A 524 10.72 22.89 -14.10
N GLY A 525 11.08 23.21 -12.86
CA GLY A 525 10.67 24.45 -12.19
C GLY A 525 11.10 25.72 -12.92
N CYS A 526 12.33 25.76 -13.45
CA CYS A 526 12.80 26.86 -14.30
C CYS A 526 11.93 27.04 -15.55
N TRP A 527 11.55 25.95 -16.22
CA TRP A 527 10.62 26.01 -17.36
C TRP A 527 9.24 26.53 -16.93
N LEU A 528 8.72 26.06 -15.78
CA LEU A 528 7.42 26.48 -15.26
C LEU A 528 7.38 28.00 -15.03
N MET A 529 8.37 28.54 -14.32
CA MET A 529 8.44 29.98 -14.02
C MET A 529 8.69 30.85 -15.26
N ALA A 530 9.38 30.32 -16.27
CA ALA A 530 9.63 31.05 -17.50
C ALA A 530 8.41 31.08 -18.44
N THR A 531 7.48 30.12 -18.32
CA THR A 531 6.40 29.91 -19.30
C THR A 531 4.99 30.09 -18.75
N LYS A 532 4.82 30.18 -17.42
CA LYS A 532 3.52 30.34 -16.75
C LYS A 532 3.49 31.58 -15.86
N ALA A 533 2.31 32.16 -15.71
CA ALA A 533 2.08 33.33 -14.86
C ALA A 533 1.53 32.96 -13.46
N ASP A 534 0.96 31.75 -13.32
CA ASP A 534 0.27 31.27 -12.14
C ASP A 534 0.71 29.85 -11.76
N ALA A 535 0.24 29.42 -10.59
CA ALA A 535 0.54 28.13 -9.97
C ALA A 535 2.02 27.73 -10.12
N LEU A 536 2.88 28.64 -9.65
CA LEU A 536 4.34 28.61 -9.81
C LEU A 536 5.05 27.63 -8.86
N LEU A 537 4.32 27.07 -7.89
CA LEU A 537 4.83 26.00 -7.03
C LEU A 537 4.39 24.65 -7.58
N ALA A 538 5.33 23.75 -7.80
CA ALA A 538 5.06 22.40 -8.25
C ALA A 538 5.86 21.41 -7.41
N PHE A 539 5.23 20.31 -6.98
CA PHE A 539 5.89 19.28 -6.18
C PHE A 539 5.60 17.87 -6.71
N PRO A 540 6.57 16.94 -6.61
CA PRO A 540 6.40 15.57 -7.12
C PRO A 540 5.30 14.79 -6.43
N THR A 541 4.53 14.05 -7.24
CA THR A 541 3.46 13.14 -6.81
C THR A 541 3.70 11.71 -7.28
N SER A 542 4.32 11.52 -8.44
CA SER A 542 4.67 10.19 -8.93
C SER A 542 5.81 10.22 -9.95
N MET A 543 6.49 9.10 -10.14
CA MET A 543 7.36 8.85 -11.29
C MET A 543 7.03 7.49 -11.88
N GLY A 544 6.69 7.45 -13.17
CA GLY A 544 6.32 6.21 -13.85
C GLY A 544 7.50 5.25 -13.95
N ARG A 545 8.63 5.73 -14.49
CA ARG A 545 9.86 4.94 -14.59
C ARG A 545 11.12 5.81 -14.53
N ILE A 546 12.13 5.33 -13.81
CA ILE A 546 13.52 5.77 -13.89
C ILE A 546 14.33 4.57 -14.33
N THR A 547 15.22 4.75 -15.31
CA THR A 547 16.19 3.73 -15.73
C THR A 547 17.59 4.32 -15.67
N TRP A 548 18.48 3.69 -14.93
CA TRP A 548 19.90 4.03 -14.86
C TRP A 548 20.71 3.09 -15.77
N TYR A 549 21.63 3.66 -16.54
CA TYR A 549 22.54 2.95 -17.45
C TYR A 549 23.98 2.95 -16.96
N GLY A 550 24.22 3.54 -15.79
CA GLY A 550 25.50 3.58 -15.11
C GLY A 550 25.32 4.09 -13.67
N PRO A 551 26.39 4.04 -12.86
CA PRO A 551 26.36 4.59 -11.51
C PRO A 551 26.18 6.11 -11.55
N GLU A 552 25.61 6.67 -10.48
CA GLU A 552 25.56 8.12 -10.30
C GLU A 552 27.00 8.67 -10.31
N PRO A 553 27.28 9.75 -11.08
CA PRO A 553 28.61 10.33 -11.09
C PRO A 553 28.98 10.92 -9.72
N VAL A 554 30.29 11.03 -9.45
CA VAL A 554 30.76 11.61 -8.19
C VAL A 554 30.36 13.10 -8.07
N PRO A 555 30.13 13.61 -6.84
CA PRO A 555 29.81 15.02 -6.62
C PRO A 555 30.81 15.97 -7.28
N GLY A 556 30.31 17.10 -7.80
CA GLY A 556 31.09 18.05 -8.59
C GLY A 556 31.18 17.73 -10.09
N THR A 557 30.74 16.55 -10.52
CA THR A 557 30.68 16.20 -11.95
C THR A 557 29.60 17.00 -12.68
N THR A 558 29.90 17.49 -13.89
CA THR A 558 28.90 18.10 -14.78
C THR A 558 28.19 17.05 -15.64
N VAL A 559 26.86 17.15 -15.72
CA VAL A 559 25.97 16.28 -16.51
C VAL A 559 24.98 17.14 -17.28
N GLY A 560 24.84 16.92 -18.59
CA GLY A 560 23.82 17.56 -19.40
C GLY A 560 22.44 16.95 -19.12
N CYS A 561 21.41 17.79 -19.05
CA CYS A 561 20.04 17.38 -18.80
C CYS A 561 19.10 18.00 -19.84
N VAL A 562 18.19 17.20 -20.37
CA VAL A 562 17.03 17.67 -21.12
C VAL A 562 15.76 17.21 -20.44
N VAL A 563 14.85 18.14 -20.20
CA VAL A 563 13.51 17.91 -19.64
C VAL A 563 12.49 18.23 -20.72
N ARG A 564 11.58 17.30 -21.00
CA ARG A 564 10.48 17.41 -21.95
C ARG A 564 9.18 17.44 -21.18
N VAL A 565 8.33 18.43 -21.46
CA VAL A 565 7.22 18.80 -20.60
C VAL A 565 5.88 18.59 -21.30
N ARG A 566 4.92 18.07 -20.55
CA ARG A 566 3.52 17.89 -20.92
C ARG A 566 2.62 18.45 -19.82
N LEU A 567 1.47 18.98 -20.23
CA LEU A 567 0.45 19.53 -19.34
C LEU A 567 -0.86 18.77 -19.59
N PRO A 568 -1.01 17.55 -19.03
CA PRO A 568 -2.21 16.76 -19.25
C PRO A 568 -3.46 17.40 -18.64
N ARG A 569 -3.29 18.23 -17.60
CA ARG A 569 -4.33 19.04 -16.94
C ARG A 569 -3.73 20.37 -16.46
N PRO A 570 -4.53 21.41 -16.20
CA PRO A 570 -4.01 22.70 -15.71
C PRO A 570 -3.23 22.58 -14.39
N ASP A 571 -3.63 21.68 -13.51
CA ASP A 571 -3.03 21.43 -12.20
C ASP A 571 -1.88 20.41 -12.22
N VAL A 572 -1.63 19.71 -13.34
CA VAL A 572 -0.63 18.65 -13.42
C VAL A 572 0.45 18.99 -14.44
N LEU A 573 1.70 18.90 -13.99
CA LEU A 573 2.88 18.99 -14.81
C LEU A 573 3.47 17.58 -14.96
N GLU A 574 3.69 17.11 -16.18
CA GLU A 574 4.33 15.83 -16.44
C GLU A 574 5.61 16.05 -17.25
N MET A 575 6.69 15.33 -16.92
CA MET A 575 7.92 15.36 -17.69
C MET A 575 8.53 13.99 -17.96
N ASP A 576 9.28 13.94 -19.05
CA ASP A 576 10.38 12.97 -19.22
C ASP A 576 11.70 13.73 -19.20
N ALA A 577 12.75 13.09 -18.67
CA ALA A 577 14.08 13.67 -18.64
C ALA A 577 15.14 12.66 -19.08
N GLU A 578 16.22 13.17 -19.65
CA GLU A 578 17.40 12.38 -20.02
C GLU A 578 18.65 13.08 -19.48
N LEU A 579 19.46 12.33 -18.74
CA LEU A 579 20.77 12.76 -18.24
C LEU A 579 21.85 12.19 -19.16
N VAL A 580 22.71 13.05 -19.70
CA VAL A 580 23.74 12.70 -20.68
C VAL A 580 25.08 13.26 -20.24
N ARG A 581 26.12 12.44 -20.32
CA ARG A 581 27.50 12.84 -20.07
C ARG A 581 28.38 12.28 -21.17
N ASP A 582 29.23 13.12 -21.77
CA ASP A 582 30.21 12.71 -22.77
C ASP A 582 29.60 11.88 -23.92
N GLY A 583 28.37 12.22 -24.32
CA GLY A 583 27.62 11.51 -25.36
C GLY A 583 26.95 10.20 -24.94
N VAL A 584 27.04 9.83 -23.65
CA VAL A 584 26.44 8.61 -23.08
C VAL A 584 25.24 8.96 -22.19
N VAL A 585 24.13 8.27 -22.38
CA VAL A 585 22.94 8.41 -21.51
C VAL A 585 23.22 7.74 -20.16
N LEU A 586 23.15 8.50 -19.07
CA LEU A 586 23.32 8.01 -17.70
C LEU A 586 22.00 7.53 -17.11
N ALA A 587 20.92 8.28 -17.34
CA ALA A 587 19.60 7.91 -16.87
C ALA A 587 18.50 8.48 -17.76
N ARG A 588 17.36 7.79 -17.77
CA ARG A 588 16.08 8.26 -18.32
C ARG A 588 15.04 8.27 -17.23
N ILE A 589 14.30 9.36 -17.15
CA ILE A 589 13.12 9.48 -16.30
C ILE A 589 11.90 9.68 -17.20
N GLU A 590 10.84 8.94 -16.92
CA GLU A 590 9.62 8.92 -17.72
C GLU A 590 8.41 9.09 -16.82
N GLN A 591 7.46 9.90 -17.28
CA GLN A 591 6.19 10.13 -16.60
C GLN A 591 6.39 10.60 -15.14
N TRP A 592 7.37 11.47 -14.90
CA TRP A 592 7.46 12.20 -13.64
C TRP A 592 6.31 13.21 -13.61
N ARG A 593 5.45 13.15 -12.58
CA ARG A 593 4.33 14.07 -12.40
C ARG A 593 4.45 14.91 -11.15
N ASP A 594 4.28 16.20 -11.32
CA ASP A 594 4.12 17.18 -10.26
C ASP A 594 2.69 17.70 -10.24
N ILE A 595 2.21 18.02 -9.04
CA ILE A 595 0.99 18.81 -8.86
C ILE A 595 1.36 20.28 -8.66
N ARG A 596 0.68 21.18 -9.38
CA ARG A 596 0.83 22.63 -9.29
C ARG A 596 -0.08 23.18 -8.22
N PHE A 597 0.45 24.04 -7.37
CA PHE A 597 -0.28 24.71 -6.30
C PHE A 597 -0.55 26.18 -6.66
N PRO A 598 -1.75 26.70 -6.36
CA PRO A 598 -2.06 28.12 -6.52
C PRO A 598 -1.01 29.02 -5.88
N CYS A 599 -0.29 29.74 -6.73
CA CYS A 599 0.79 30.64 -6.36
C CYS A 599 1.05 31.57 -7.55
N ASP A 600 0.59 32.81 -7.44
CA ASP A 600 0.90 33.88 -8.39
C ASP A 600 2.27 34.50 -8.05
N ARG A 601 2.71 35.48 -8.85
CA ARG A 601 4.01 36.12 -8.64
C ARG A 601 4.10 36.83 -7.27
N PRO A 602 3.09 37.59 -6.79
CA PRO A 602 3.09 38.15 -5.44
C PRO A 602 3.21 37.10 -4.34
N ALA A 603 2.41 36.03 -4.37
CA ALA A 603 2.48 34.94 -3.40
C ALA A 603 3.84 34.24 -3.41
N HIS A 604 4.42 34.05 -4.60
CA HIS A 604 5.78 33.51 -4.71
C HIS A 604 6.81 34.44 -4.06
N ARG A 605 6.66 35.77 -4.18
CA ARG A 605 7.58 36.69 -3.50
C ARG A 605 7.46 36.59 -1.98
N VAL A 606 6.25 36.43 -1.44
CA VAL A 606 6.04 36.13 -0.01
C VAL A 606 6.69 34.81 0.37
N TYR A 607 6.55 33.77 -0.45
CA TYR A 607 7.21 32.48 -0.20
C TYR A 607 8.76 32.60 -0.15
N ALA A 608 9.35 33.37 -1.07
CA ALA A 608 10.80 33.51 -1.21
C ALA A 608 11.44 34.47 -0.17
N PHE A 609 10.76 35.57 0.15
CA PHE A 609 11.19 36.58 1.11
C PHE A 609 10.02 36.96 2.02
N PRO A 610 9.63 36.03 2.93
CA PRO A 610 8.48 36.24 3.80
C PRO A 610 8.71 37.36 4.81
N ASP A 611 9.94 37.79 5.04
CA ASP A 611 10.29 38.95 5.83
C ASP A 611 9.89 40.26 5.13
N ARG A 612 10.04 40.35 3.80
CA ARG A 612 9.93 41.61 3.04
C ARG A 612 8.60 41.81 2.31
N HIS A 613 7.87 40.73 2.06
CA HIS A 613 6.61 40.77 1.31
C HIS A 613 5.42 40.33 2.16
N ARG A 614 4.23 40.78 1.74
CA ARG A 614 2.94 40.50 2.36
C ARG A 614 1.95 40.00 1.32
N LEU A 615 0.99 39.20 1.77
CA LEU A 615 -0.17 38.79 0.98
C LEU A 615 -1.31 39.79 1.06
N ALA A 616 -1.38 40.54 2.18
CA ALA A 616 -2.38 41.57 2.37
C ALA A 616 -2.02 42.88 1.66
N GLU A 617 -3.04 43.56 1.16
CA GLU A 617 -2.97 44.85 0.48
C GLU A 617 -3.41 45.96 1.43
N ASP A 618 -2.74 47.11 1.38
CA ASP A 618 -3.07 48.28 2.21
C ASP A 618 -4.19 49.10 1.59
N HIS A 619 -5.08 49.63 2.42
CA HIS A 619 -6.13 50.54 2.00
C HIS A 619 -6.07 51.87 2.76
N HIS A 620 -6.72 52.89 2.17
CA HIS A 620 -6.94 54.17 2.82
C HIS A 620 -7.66 53.95 4.16
N GLY A 621 -7.16 54.58 5.23
CA GLY A 621 -7.64 54.37 6.60
C GLY A 621 -6.78 53.40 7.42
N GLY A 622 -5.73 52.81 6.83
CA GLY A 622 -4.70 52.04 7.55
C GLY A 622 -5.11 50.61 7.91
N TRP A 623 -6.18 50.09 7.32
CA TRP A 623 -6.54 48.67 7.38
C TRP A 623 -5.98 47.93 6.16
N THR A 624 -5.87 46.61 6.29
CA THR A 624 -5.38 45.71 5.24
C THR A 624 -6.42 44.68 4.87
N VAL A 625 -6.40 44.19 3.64
CA VAL A 625 -7.22 43.06 3.17
C VAL A 625 -6.36 41.94 2.64
N VAL A 626 -6.73 40.70 2.93
CA VAL A 626 -6.21 39.52 2.24
C VAL A 626 -7.37 38.72 1.67
N THR A 627 -7.19 38.31 0.41
CA THR A 627 -8.10 37.39 -0.29
C THR A 627 -7.50 35.99 -0.27
N ASP A 628 -8.35 34.99 -0.06
CA ASP A 628 -7.98 33.59 -0.07
C ASP A 628 -7.41 33.16 -1.43
N ARG A 629 -6.19 32.61 -1.42
CA ARG A 629 -5.49 32.09 -2.61
C ARG A 629 -5.35 30.55 -2.58
N TRP A 630 -5.95 29.85 -1.62
CA TRP A 630 -5.66 28.44 -1.31
C TRP A 630 -6.92 27.56 -1.16
N PRO A 631 -7.63 27.25 -2.26
CA PRO A 631 -8.89 26.51 -2.20
C PRO A 631 -8.74 25.07 -1.66
N SER A 632 -7.58 24.43 -1.84
CA SER A 632 -7.35 23.05 -1.40
C SER A 632 -6.70 22.97 -0.01
N PRO A 633 -6.95 21.90 0.77
CA PRO A 633 -6.27 21.69 2.05
C PRO A 633 -4.73 21.68 1.94
N ALA A 634 -4.20 21.10 0.86
CA ALA A 634 -2.75 21.03 0.64
C ALA A 634 -2.15 22.39 0.27
N ALA A 635 -2.85 23.23 -0.50
CA ALA A 635 -2.44 24.61 -0.72
C ALA A 635 -2.47 25.41 0.59
N ARG A 636 -3.52 25.23 1.42
CA ARG A 636 -3.63 25.87 2.75
C ARG A 636 -2.43 25.60 3.63
N ASP A 637 -1.99 24.35 3.64
CA ASP A 637 -0.88 23.91 4.48
C ASP A 637 0.47 24.56 4.08
N ILE A 638 0.65 24.95 2.82
CA ILE A 638 1.80 25.74 2.37
C ILE A 638 1.76 27.14 2.99
N TYR A 639 0.64 27.86 2.85
CA TYR A 639 0.51 29.23 3.38
C TYR A 639 0.49 29.27 4.91
N ALA A 640 -0.12 28.29 5.56
CA ALA A 640 -0.03 28.09 7.00
C ALA A 640 1.43 27.96 7.44
N GLY A 641 2.26 27.24 6.69
CA GLY A 641 3.66 27.09 7.02
C GLY A 641 4.52 28.34 6.76
N ILE A 642 4.14 29.20 5.81
CA ILE A 642 4.78 30.51 5.60
C ILE A 642 4.47 31.45 6.79
N TYR A 643 3.22 31.44 7.26
CA TYR A 643 2.72 32.47 8.18
C TYR A 643 2.74 32.10 9.66
N LEU A 644 2.54 30.84 10.01
CA LEU A 644 2.31 30.41 11.39
C LEU A 644 3.60 29.83 11.99
N GLY A 645 3.86 30.13 13.26
CA GLY A 645 4.86 29.41 14.06
C GLY A 645 4.34 28.04 14.54
N ALA A 646 5.19 27.23 15.18
CA ALA A 646 4.87 25.86 15.56
C ALA A 646 3.61 25.75 16.45
N GLU A 647 3.45 26.64 17.43
CA GLU A 647 2.28 26.66 18.30
C GLU A 647 0.99 27.01 17.55
N GLU A 648 1.01 28.06 16.71
CA GLU A 648 -0.14 28.44 15.89
C GLU A 648 -0.47 27.35 14.84
N ARG A 649 0.51 26.61 14.33
CA ARG A 649 0.25 25.44 13.48
C ARG A 649 -0.43 24.31 14.24
N ALA A 650 -0.10 24.08 15.51
CA ALA A 650 -0.81 23.12 16.35
C ALA A 650 -2.26 23.56 16.60
N GLU A 651 -2.49 24.85 16.86
CA GLU A 651 -3.83 25.43 16.97
C GLU A 651 -4.63 25.30 15.66
N PHE A 652 -3.98 25.56 14.52
CA PHE A 652 -4.57 25.40 13.19
C PHE A 652 -4.97 23.95 12.90
N ALA A 653 -4.10 23.00 13.24
CA ALA A 653 -4.36 21.57 13.06
C ALA A 653 -5.53 21.07 13.93
N ALA A 654 -5.71 21.64 15.14
CA ALA A 654 -6.82 21.33 16.03
C ALA A 654 -8.15 21.99 15.59
N CYS A 655 -8.11 23.00 14.72
CA CYS A 655 -9.29 23.70 14.24
C CYS A 655 -10.12 22.81 13.32
N ALA A 656 -11.45 22.80 13.51
CA ALA A 656 -12.37 22.04 12.67
C ALA A 656 -12.16 22.39 11.18
N PRO A 657 -12.16 21.41 10.24
CA PRO A 657 -11.83 21.66 8.83
C PRO A 657 -12.64 22.78 8.15
N ARG A 658 -13.90 22.96 8.57
CA ARG A 658 -14.80 24.03 8.09
C ARG A 658 -14.37 25.43 8.54
N ARG A 659 -13.67 25.56 9.67
CA ARG A 659 -13.19 26.83 10.23
C ARG A 659 -11.75 27.17 9.87
N GLN A 660 -10.93 26.18 9.48
CA GLN A 660 -9.53 26.37 9.14
C GLN A 660 -9.30 27.47 8.10
N ARG A 661 -10.18 27.56 7.08
CA ARG A 661 -10.08 28.57 6.01
C ARG A 661 -10.11 30.00 6.58
N GLY A 662 -11.18 30.37 7.27
CA GLY A 662 -11.34 31.71 7.85
C GLY A 662 -10.31 31.97 8.95
N TRP A 663 -10.02 30.96 9.78
CA TRP A 663 -9.01 31.06 10.83
C TRP A 663 -7.64 31.47 10.25
N LEU A 664 -7.14 30.77 9.22
CA LEU A 664 -5.85 31.10 8.61
C LEU A 664 -5.87 32.49 7.98
N LEU A 665 -6.95 32.83 7.28
CA LEU A 665 -7.10 34.11 6.59
C LEU A 665 -7.04 35.29 7.57
N GLU A 666 -7.71 35.19 8.73
CA GLU A 666 -7.65 36.19 9.81
C GLU A 666 -6.24 36.36 10.37
N ARG A 667 -5.49 35.27 10.58
CA ARG A 667 -4.12 35.35 11.12
C ARG A 667 -3.17 36.00 10.11
N ILE A 668 -3.34 35.71 8.83
CA ILE A 668 -2.58 36.36 7.76
C ILE A 668 -2.89 37.86 7.73
N ALA A 669 -4.17 38.24 7.76
CA ALA A 669 -4.59 39.65 7.79
C ALA A 669 -3.96 40.41 8.98
N ILE A 670 -4.08 39.84 10.19
CA ILE A 670 -3.53 40.44 11.40
C ILE A 670 -2.01 40.59 11.32
N LYS A 671 -1.29 39.52 10.96
CA LYS A 671 0.17 39.54 10.91
C LYS A 671 0.68 40.53 9.87
N ASP A 672 0.07 40.57 8.68
CA ASP A 672 0.47 41.52 7.65
C ASP A 672 0.12 42.97 7.98
N ALA A 673 -0.98 43.23 8.71
CA ALA A 673 -1.30 44.56 9.24
C ALA A 673 -0.28 45.01 10.30
N VAL A 674 0.09 44.13 11.23
CA VAL A 674 1.15 44.42 12.22
C VAL A 674 2.49 44.66 11.52
N ARG A 675 2.86 43.83 10.53
CA ARG A 675 4.09 44.02 9.74
C ARG A 675 4.08 45.32 8.96
N ALA A 676 2.93 45.75 8.43
CA ALA A 676 2.78 47.07 7.81
C ALA A 676 3.18 48.19 8.78
N LYS A 677 2.69 48.11 10.01
CA LYS A 677 2.87 49.12 11.05
C LYS A 677 4.31 49.14 11.60
N LEU A 678 4.96 47.98 11.68
CA LEU A 678 6.36 47.86 12.15
C LEU A 678 7.39 48.22 11.05
N GLY A 679 6.99 48.17 9.78
CA GLY A 679 7.89 48.14 8.64
C GLY A 679 8.28 46.71 8.26
N LEU A 680 8.48 46.48 6.96
CA LEU A 680 8.67 45.14 6.39
C LEU A 680 10.11 44.64 6.41
N ASP A 681 11.10 45.41 6.87
CA ASP A 681 12.49 44.94 6.80
C ASP A 681 12.82 44.03 7.99
N GLY A 682 12.98 42.73 7.71
CA GLY A 682 13.42 41.74 8.69
C GLY A 682 12.38 41.29 9.71
N VAL A 683 11.07 41.36 9.41
CA VAL A 683 9.99 40.83 10.27
C VAL A 683 9.33 39.62 9.63
N TYR A 684 9.67 38.43 10.12
CA TYR A 684 9.08 37.17 9.67
C TYR A 684 7.67 36.98 10.27
N PRO A 685 6.71 36.42 9.52
CA PRO A 685 5.36 36.18 10.04
C PRO A 685 5.32 35.32 11.31
N ALA A 686 6.19 34.30 11.43
CA ALA A 686 6.26 33.43 12.60
C ALA A 686 6.83 34.13 13.85
N GLU A 687 7.42 35.33 13.72
CA GLU A 687 7.84 36.15 14.87
C GLU A 687 6.68 36.84 15.58
N LEU A 688 5.50 36.84 14.96
CA LEU A 688 4.31 37.48 15.47
C LEU A 688 3.31 36.41 15.85
N ARG A 689 3.00 36.27 17.14
CA ARG A 689 1.98 35.36 17.63
C ARG A 689 0.67 36.11 17.84
N VAL A 690 -0.39 35.63 17.21
CA VAL A 690 -1.75 36.15 17.40
C VAL A 690 -2.42 35.40 18.56
N SER A 691 -3.14 36.11 19.44
CA SER A 691 -3.93 35.48 20.49
C SER A 691 -5.09 34.64 19.92
N ALA A 692 -5.58 33.67 20.69
CA ALA A 692 -6.63 32.76 20.24
C ALA A 692 -7.92 33.49 19.79
N ASP A 693 -8.26 34.60 20.44
CA ASP A 693 -9.39 35.48 20.13
C ASP A 693 -9.11 36.50 19.01
N GLY A 694 -7.87 36.58 18.50
CA GLY A 694 -7.49 37.49 17.41
C GLY A 694 -7.31 38.96 17.80
N THR A 695 -7.36 39.30 19.09
CA THR A 695 -7.40 40.70 19.57
C THR A 695 -6.03 41.27 19.93
N ARG A 696 -5.03 40.42 20.13
CA ARG A 696 -3.68 40.81 20.57
C ARG A 696 -2.61 40.11 19.75
N VAL A 697 -1.47 40.79 19.58
CA VAL A 697 -0.28 40.23 18.93
C VAL A 697 0.92 40.43 19.84
N THR A 698 1.70 39.38 19.99
CA THR A 698 2.94 39.37 20.78
C THR A 698 4.11 38.98 19.91
N GLY A 699 5.27 39.55 20.19
CA GLY A 699 6.52 39.12 19.56
C GLY A 699 7.05 37.88 20.26
N VAL A 700 7.56 36.93 19.48
CA VAL A 700 8.20 35.72 20.00
C VAL A 700 9.66 35.63 19.55
N HIS A 701 10.40 34.67 20.11
CA HIS A 701 11.80 34.40 19.76
C HIS A 701 12.69 35.65 19.79
N GLY A 702 12.59 36.45 20.86
CA GLY A 702 13.42 37.65 21.06
C GLY A 702 12.88 38.94 20.42
N ARG A 703 11.76 38.89 19.69
CA ARG A 703 11.07 40.09 19.22
C ARG A 703 10.19 40.67 20.32
N THR A 704 10.38 41.95 20.65
CA THR A 704 9.49 42.69 21.55
C THR A 704 8.61 43.65 20.76
N LEU A 705 7.32 43.68 21.05
CA LEU A 705 6.36 44.59 20.44
C LEU A 705 5.84 45.58 21.47
N ARG A 706 5.55 46.81 21.01
CA ARG A 706 4.72 47.73 21.79
C ARG A 706 3.30 47.16 21.89
N PRO A 707 2.52 47.50 22.93
CA PRO A 707 1.13 47.08 23.02
C PRO A 707 0.31 47.57 21.81
N LEU A 708 -0.21 46.61 21.04
CA LEU A 708 -1.06 46.87 19.87
C LEU A 708 -2.47 46.36 20.13
N ALA A 709 -3.46 47.15 19.71
CA ALA A 709 -4.86 46.74 19.65
C ALA A 709 -5.19 46.29 18.22
N VAL A 710 -5.88 45.15 18.08
CA VAL A 710 -6.20 44.55 16.79
C VAL A 710 -7.69 44.32 16.67
N ALA A 711 -8.24 44.69 15.51
CA ALA A 711 -9.56 44.28 15.08
C ALA A 711 -9.44 43.50 13.76
N VAL A 712 -10.19 42.41 13.65
CA VAL A 712 -10.22 41.56 12.46
C VAL A 712 -11.66 41.19 12.14
N ALA A 713 -11.99 41.10 10.86
CA ALA A 713 -13.25 40.57 10.39
C ALA A 713 -13.02 39.75 9.12
N SER A 714 -13.83 38.72 8.91
CA SER A 714 -13.78 37.89 7.70
C SER A 714 -15.18 37.66 7.14
N ALA A 715 -15.29 37.62 5.81
CA ALA A 715 -16.52 37.31 5.09
C ALA A 715 -16.17 36.56 3.81
N GLY A 716 -16.76 35.38 3.60
CA GLY A 716 -16.52 34.57 2.41
C GLY A 716 -15.04 34.22 2.20
N GLU A 717 -14.40 34.91 1.24
CA GLU A 717 -13.02 34.69 0.81
C GLU A 717 -12.06 35.80 1.24
N VAL A 718 -12.53 36.81 1.99
CA VAL A 718 -11.73 37.96 2.42
C VAL A 718 -11.63 38.03 3.93
N ALA A 719 -10.46 38.47 4.42
CA ALA A 719 -10.30 38.95 5.80
C ALA A 719 -9.65 40.33 5.79
N VAL A 720 -10.13 41.18 6.69
CA VAL A 720 -9.64 42.53 6.89
C VAL A 720 -9.13 42.69 8.31
N ALA A 721 -8.06 43.46 8.49
CA ALA A 721 -7.50 43.74 9.79
C ALA A 721 -7.13 45.22 9.94
N LEU A 722 -7.33 45.75 11.15
CA LEU A 722 -6.97 47.10 11.54
C LEU A 722 -6.17 47.05 12.85
N VAL A 723 -5.01 47.70 12.86
CA VAL A 723 -4.07 47.67 14.00
C VAL A 723 -3.75 49.08 14.46
N ARG A 724 -3.84 49.32 15.77
CA ARG A 724 -3.53 50.60 16.43
C ARG A 724 -2.61 50.41 17.63
N GLU A 725 -2.01 51.50 18.10
CA GLU A 725 -1.39 51.51 19.44
C GLU A 725 -2.49 51.31 20.50
N ALA A 726 -2.18 50.58 21.57
CA ALA A 726 -3.19 50.22 22.58
C ALA A 726 -3.64 51.39 23.49
N ASP A 727 -2.96 52.54 23.42
CA ASP A 727 -3.27 53.76 24.17
C ASP A 727 -4.32 54.66 23.50
N GLY A 728 -4.71 54.36 22.26
CA GLY A 728 -5.73 55.08 21.49
C GLY A 728 -7.12 54.44 21.52
N ALA A 729 -8.04 54.98 20.71
CA ALA A 729 -9.38 54.40 20.55
C ALA A 729 -9.29 52.99 19.96
N PRO A 730 -9.97 51.99 20.56
CA PRO A 730 -9.88 50.60 20.10
C PRO A 730 -10.32 50.50 18.64
N PRO A 731 -9.54 49.81 17.79
CA PRO A 731 -9.92 49.62 16.40
C PRO A 731 -11.20 48.78 16.33
N ARG A 732 -12.06 49.11 15.37
CA ARG A 732 -13.23 48.32 14.99
C ARG A 732 -13.23 48.21 13.48
N ILE A 733 -13.43 47.00 12.97
CA ILE A 733 -13.54 46.74 11.55
C ILE A 733 -14.55 45.62 11.31
N ALA A 734 -15.33 45.75 10.24
CA ALA A 734 -16.30 44.78 9.81
C ALA A 734 -16.28 44.68 8.28
N VAL A 735 -16.57 43.49 7.75
CA VAL A 735 -16.68 43.25 6.31
C VAL A 735 -17.93 42.41 6.02
N ARG A 736 -18.69 42.79 4.99
CA ARG A 736 -19.91 42.10 4.56
C ARG A 736 -19.97 42.04 3.04
N ALA A 737 -20.67 41.04 2.50
CA ALA A 737 -20.99 41.04 1.08
C ALA A 737 -21.86 42.26 0.72
N GLU A 738 -21.76 42.76 -0.52
CA GLU A 738 -22.51 43.96 -0.96
C GLU A 738 -24.04 43.86 -0.77
N GLY A 739 -24.60 42.65 -0.66
CA GLY A 739 -26.02 42.40 -0.38
C GLY A 739 -26.42 42.31 1.10
N GLU A 740 -25.46 42.35 2.04
CA GLU A 740 -25.66 42.07 3.47
C GLU A 740 -25.22 43.24 4.37
N LEU A 741 -25.51 44.48 3.95
CA LEU A 741 -25.00 45.69 4.60
C LEU A 741 -25.80 46.15 5.83
N ALA A 742 -26.90 45.48 6.15
CA ALA A 742 -27.75 45.85 7.28
C ALA A 742 -26.97 45.78 8.62
N GLY A 743 -27.06 46.84 9.42
CA GLY A 743 -26.38 46.93 10.73
C GLY A 743 -24.87 47.18 10.68
N LEU A 744 -24.25 47.25 9.50
CA LEU A 744 -22.79 47.40 9.36
C LEU A 744 -22.26 48.70 9.99
N ALA A 745 -22.99 49.81 9.84
CA ALA A 745 -22.63 51.09 10.46
C ALA A 745 -22.78 51.08 11.99
N GLU A 746 -23.81 50.39 12.49
CA GLU A 746 -24.12 50.28 13.93
C GLU A 746 -23.08 49.44 14.67
N GLU A 747 -22.56 48.38 14.03
CA GLU A 747 -21.48 47.53 14.55
C GLU A 747 -20.19 48.32 14.82
N ILE A 748 -19.88 49.28 13.93
CA ILE A 748 -18.71 50.15 14.08
C ILE A 748 -18.97 51.31 15.05
N GLY A 749 -20.11 51.97 14.94
CA GLY A 749 -20.51 53.12 15.76
C GLY A 749 -20.15 54.47 15.16
N ILE A 750 -20.13 55.51 15.99
CA ILE A 750 -19.94 56.91 15.57
C ILE A 750 -18.58 57.09 14.88
N GLY A 751 -18.57 57.71 13.70
CA GLY A 751 -17.36 57.95 12.92
C GLY A 751 -16.93 56.78 12.03
N ALA A 752 -17.88 55.90 11.66
CA ALA A 752 -17.65 54.84 10.69
C ALA A 752 -17.34 55.38 9.28
N GLU A 753 -16.26 54.89 8.69
CA GLU A 753 -15.93 55.06 7.28
C GLU A 753 -16.20 53.77 6.51
N PHE A 754 -16.37 53.88 5.19
CA PHE A 754 -16.70 52.76 4.32
C PHE A 754 -15.81 52.74 3.08
N ALA A 755 -15.49 51.53 2.61
CA ALA A 755 -14.82 51.31 1.35
C ALA A 755 -15.38 50.05 0.68
N GLY A 756 -15.57 50.14 -0.64
CA GLY A 756 -15.88 48.98 -1.47
C GLY A 756 -14.61 48.27 -1.89
N ILE A 757 -14.62 46.94 -1.80
CA ILE A 757 -13.67 46.04 -2.45
C ILE A 757 -14.49 45.06 -3.31
N PRO A 758 -13.92 44.36 -4.30
CA PRO A 758 -14.71 43.51 -5.20
C PRO A 758 -15.64 42.52 -4.47
N GLY A 759 -16.96 42.78 -4.51
CA GLY A 759 -18.00 41.94 -3.90
C GLY A 759 -18.26 42.15 -2.40
N TYR A 760 -17.52 43.06 -1.74
CA TYR A 760 -17.67 43.30 -0.29
C TYR A 760 -17.58 44.80 0.06
N VAL A 761 -18.21 45.17 1.17
CA VAL A 761 -18.07 46.48 1.80
C VAL A 761 -17.39 46.31 3.15
N VAL A 762 -16.38 47.15 3.39
CA VAL A 762 -15.62 47.22 4.64
C VAL A 762 -16.02 48.49 5.37
N ALA A 763 -16.25 48.38 6.68
CA ALA A 763 -16.50 49.52 7.56
C ALA A 763 -15.53 49.52 8.73
N TRP A 764 -15.03 50.70 9.12
CA TRP A 764 -14.10 50.85 10.24
C TRP A 764 -14.28 52.19 10.96
N ASN A 765 -13.89 52.29 12.23
CA ASN A 765 -13.97 53.56 12.97
C ASN A 765 -12.77 54.46 12.65
N ARG A 766 -12.91 55.80 12.66
CA ARG A 766 -11.74 56.70 12.75
C ARG A 766 -11.03 56.55 14.10
N GLY A 767 -9.71 56.79 14.08
CA GLY A 767 -8.81 56.70 15.23
C GLY A 767 -9.03 57.78 16.26
#